data_AF-A0A6N9TV22-F1
#
_entry.id   AF-A0A6N9TV22-F1
#
_cell.length_a   1.000
_cell.length_b   1.000
_cell.length_c   1.000
_cell.angle_alpha   90.00
_cell.angle_beta   90.00
_cell.angle_gamma   90.00
#
_symmetry.space_group_name_H-M   'P 1'
#
loop_
_entity.id
_entity.type
_entity.pdbx_description
1 polymer ?
#
loop_
_entity_poly.entity_id
_entity_poly.type
_entity_poly.pdbx_seq_one_letter_code
_entity_poly.pdbx_strand_id
1 'polypeptide(L)'
;CEELCRAREAAGACCELRFRGLLGRLVEWVRAEAPRRRAARSLLSFDDLLSRVEGALRGPGGGLLGRRLRERFRAVLVDEFQDTDPLQYAIFRKAFGGGGTRLVLVGDPKQAIYRFRGADIFAYRQAAADAGDRTATLRTNWRAAGGLVQAVNALFARREAPFLFDWINFRPARPRPSPPPGLEAAGDGGAALHLWIAGADCDGAALLEAMAAAVVRLLEAGRAGRARIGERPVGPGDVAVLVATNAQAARMHAFLRRRGVPAVLASRESVFASREAEELYRVLAAAAAPARPDRLKGALATDLLGLTGAELADLPEEGLAEWMDRLARCHDVWRGRGVMAGARALAAEAGVVPRLLRLEDGPRRVTNLFHCLELLHRAESEEDLGPEGLLQWLGARILDPPGGEEAVLRPETEDRALRILTIHRAKGLEFPVVFLPYLPPGPRREEARFPLCHGPGGERVLELRPEHEEAAQAAWEREELAEELRRFYVAVTRAGARCHVAWRPGSRSALDYLLDVPGGEGGEAAARGALEELARASGGAVAWGPLPAPGGECFRPPVCVPAEPSCRSFSRRFPPRRVLSFTSLVAARPAPEGPAWDEPGDGAPEASSPAPGDHVRGFPRGTRAGICLHAVMERADYAAGGAGAA
;
A
#
# COMPACT_ATOMS: atom_id res chain seq x y z
N CYS A 1 30.25 18.23 46.38
CA CYS A 1 29.45 18.28 45.14
C CYS A 1 29.97 17.34 44.05
N GLU A 2 31.27 17.35 43.74
CA GLU A 2 31.84 16.46 42.71
C GLU A 2 31.70 14.97 43.02
N GLU A 3 31.93 14.55 44.28
CA GLU A 3 31.73 13.15 44.69
C GLU A 3 30.28 12.67 44.53
N LEU A 4 29.30 13.53 44.84
CA LEU A 4 27.88 13.25 44.64
C LEU A 4 27.54 13.15 43.14
N CYS A 5 28.18 13.95 42.28
CA CYS A 5 28.01 13.85 40.83
C CYS A 5 28.57 12.53 40.30
N ARG A 6 29.80 12.15 40.71
CA ARG A 6 30.42 10.87 40.34
C ARG A 6 29.60 9.67 40.84
N ALA A 7 29.08 9.73 42.07
CA ALA A 7 28.23 8.68 42.63
C ALA A 7 26.90 8.55 41.87
N ARG A 8 26.28 9.68 41.48
CA ARG A 8 25.08 9.69 40.64
C ARG A 8 25.34 9.09 39.25
N GLU A 9 26.44 9.45 38.62
CA GLU A 9 26.84 8.89 37.32
C GLU A 9 27.08 7.37 37.39
N ALA A 10 27.81 6.91 38.42
CA ALA A 10 28.05 5.48 38.65
C ALA A 10 26.76 4.70 38.94
N ALA A 11 25.86 5.25 39.74
CA ALA A 11 24.54 4.66 39.99
C ALA A 11 23.70 4.59 38.69
N GLY A 12 23.72 5.66 37.88
CA GLY A 12 23.06 5.70 36.58
C GLY A 12 23.58 4.61 35.63
N ALA A 13 24.90 4.44 35.52
CA ALA A 13 25.52 3.40 34.70
C ALA A 13 25.14 1.98 35.18
N CYS A 14 25.11 1.75 36.50
CA CYS A 14 24.68 0.47 37.07
C CYS A 14 23.19 0.18 36.78
N CYS A 15 22.31 1.18 36.91
CA CYS A 15 20.90 1.06 36.56
C CYS A 15 20.70 0.72 35.08
N GLU A 16 21.42 1.38 34.17
CA GLU A 16 21.34 1.12 32.73
C GLU A 16 21.82 -0.30 32.37
N LEU A 17 22.92 -0.77 32.96
CA LEU A 17 23.39 -2.15 32.79
C LEU A 17 22.37 -3.18 33.29
N ARG A 18 21.76 -2.94 34.46
CA ARG A 18 20.70 -3.80 34.99
C ARG A 18 19.47 -3.81 34.08
N PHE A 19 19.09 -2.66 33.54
CA PHE A 19 17.98 -2.54 32.60
C PHE A 19 18.23 -3.33 31.31
N ARG A 20 19.43 -3.19 30.72
CA ARG A 20 19.85 -3.98 29.54
C ARG A 20 19.82 -5.49 29.81
N GLY A 21 20.31 -5.92 30.99
CA GLY A 21 20.24 -7.33 31.40
C GLY A 21 18.82 -7.85 31.62
N LEU A 22 17.92 -7.01 32.15
CA LEU A 22 16.48 -7.33 32.27
C LEU A 22 15.82 -7.46 30.90
N LEU A 23 16.15 -6.57 29.96
CA LEU A 23 15.64 -6.60 28.60
C LEU A 23 16.03 -7.90 27.88
N GLY A 24 17.31 -8.31 27.99
CA GLY A 24 17.78 -9.59 27.45
C GLY A 24 16.99 -10.79 27.98
N ARG A 25 16.83 -10.89 29.32
CA ARG A 25 16.03 -11.96 29.95
C ARG A 25 14.57 -11.92 29.54
N LEU A 26 13.98 -10.74 29.40
CA LEU A 26 12.61 -10.58 28.94
C LEU A 26 12.43 -11.13 27.52
N VAL A 27 13.34 -10.79 26.61
CA VAL A 27 13.32 -11.29 25.22
C VAL A 27 13.40 -12.82 25.18
N GLU A 28 14.30 -13.42 25.95
CA GLU A 28 14.41 -14.89 26.06
C GLU A 28 13.14 -15.53 26.62
N TRP A 29 12.60 -14.96 27.70
CA TRP A 29 11.37 -15.44 28.32
C TRP A 29 10.19 -15.37 27.35
N VAL A 30 10.00 -14.24 26.64
CA VAL A 30 8.93 -14.07 25.64
C VAL A 30 9.07 -15.09 24.51
N ARG A 31 10.29 -15.33 24.01
CA ARG A 31 10.55 -16.31 22.95
C ARG A 31 10.17 -17.73 23.36
N ALA A 32 10.36 -18.09 24.64
CA ALA A 32 9.98 -19.40 25.17
C ALA A 32 8.47 -19.51 25.46
N GLU A 33 7.88 -18.46 26.03
CA GLU A 33 6.51 -18.49 26.56
C GLU A 33 5.44 -18.23 25.49
N ALA A 34 5.71 -17.35 24.53
CA ALA A 34 4.71 -16.98 23.52
C ALA A 34 4.24 -18.17 22.66
N PRO A 35 5.14 -19.06 22.15
CA PRO A 35 4.72 -20.26 21.44
C PRO A 35 3.93 -21.24 22.31
N ARG A 36 4.29 -21.39 23.60
CA ARG A 36 3.58 -22.26 24.54
C ARG A 36 2.13 -21.81 24.76
N ARG A 37 1.93 -20.52 24.97
CA ARG A 37 0.58 -19.94 25.16
C ARG A 37 -0.27 -20.04 23.90
N ARG A 38 0.32 -19.86 22.71
CA ARG A 38 -0.39 -20.05 21.43
C ARG A 38 -0.79 -21.51 21.23
N ALA A 39 0.13 -22.45 21.50
CA ALA A 39 -0.14 -23.88 21.40
C ALA A 39 -1.25 -24.35 22.36
N ALA A 40 -1.25 -23.87 23.61
CA ALA A 40 -2.30 -24.19 24.59
C ALA A 40 -3.70 -23.71 24.16
N ARG A 41 -3.78 -22.75 23.24
CA ARG A 41 -5.04 -22.20 22.68
C ARG A 41 -5.31 -22.69 21.26
N SER A 42 -4.50 -23.60 20.72
CA SER A 42 -4.60 -24.07 19.33
C SER A 42 -4.55 -22.93 18.30
N LEU A 43 -3.80 -21.87 18.60
CA LEU A 43 -3.62 -20.72 17.69
C LEU A 43 -2.30 -20.83 16.94
N LEU A 44 -2.29 -20.33 15.70
CA LEU A 44 -1.10 -20.19 14.85
C LEU A 44 -0.96 -18.74 14.41
N SER A 45 0.23 -18.17 14.58
CA SER A 45 0.58 -16.93 13.90
C SER A 45 1.03 -17.20 12.46
N PHE A 46 1.10 -16.14 11.64
CA PHE A 46 1.69 -16.24 10.29
C PHE A 46 3.15 -16.73 10.34
N ASP A 47 3.94 -16.28 11.31
CA ASP A 47 5.32 -16.74 11.51
C ASP A 47 5.38 -18.22 11.92
N ASP A 48 4.40 -18.70 12.70
CA ASP A 48 4.32 -20.11 13.10
C ASP A 48 4.07 -21.01 11.87
N LEU A 49 3.32 -20.55 10.88
CA LEU A 49 3.10 -21.31 9.63
C LEU A 49 4.43 -21.56 8.91
N LEU A 50 5.24 -20.52 8.74
CA LEU A 50 6.56 -20.64 8.08
C LEU A 50 7.52 -21.50 8.93
N SER A 51 7.60 -21.22 10.22
CA SER A 51 8.54 -21.92 11.13
C SER A 51 8.23 -23.41 11.24
N ARG A 52 6.94 -23.80 11.25
CA ARG A 52 6.53 -25.21 11.28
C ARG A 52 6.85 -25.92 9.98
N VAL A 53 6.67 -25.27 8.83
CA VAL A 53 7.05 -25.85 7.52
C VAL A 53 8.56 -26.06 7.43
N GLU A 54 9.35 -25.08 7.85
CA GLU A 54 10.81 -25.22 7.90
C GLU A 54 11.23 -26.37 8.84
N GLY A 55 10.66 -26.41 10.04
CA GLY A 55 10.92 -27.49 11.00
C GLY A 55 10.53 -28.87 10.46
N ALA A 56 9.40 -28.98 9.77
CA ALA A 56 8.95 -30.23 9.14
C ALA A 56 9.89 -30.68 8.00
N LEU A 57 10.41 -29.74 7.21
CA LEU A 57 11.38 -30.01 6.14
C LEU A 57 12.78 -30.39 6.67
N ARG A 58 13.12 -30.00 7.91
CA ARG A 58 14.38 -30.35 8.58
C ARG A 58 14.29 -31.60 9.43
N GLY A 59 13.10 -31.92 9.93
CA GLY A 59 12.86 -33.10 10.75
C GLY A 59 12.99 -34.42 9.99
N PRO A 60 12.79 -35.56 10.69
CA PRO A 60 12.97 -36.90 10.12
C PRO A 60 12.12 -37.17 8.86
N GLY A 61 10.91 -36.59 8.78
CA GLY A 61 10.01 -36.70 7.64
C GLY A 61 10.29 -35.74 6.48
N GLY A 62 11.27 -34.84 6.62
CA GLY A 62 11.53 -33.76 5.68
C GLY A 62 11.93 -34.22 4.28
N GLY A 63 12.62 -35.36 4.17
CA GLY A 63 12.96 -35.97 2.88
C GLY A 63 11.73 -36.40 2.08
N LEU A 64 10.76 -37.04 2.75
CA LEU A 64 9.49 -37.46 2.13
C LEU A 64 8.63 -36.24 1.76
N LEU A 65 8.54 -35.26 2.66
CA LEU A 65 7.80 -34.02 2.40
C LEU A 65 8.38 -33.27 1.18
N GLY A 66 9.70 -33.07 1.15
CA GLY A 66 10.37 -32.44 0.03
C GLY A 66 10.17 -33.21 -1.29
N ARG A 67 10.22 -34.54 -1.25
CA ARG A 67 9.95 -35.36 -2.44
C ARG A 67 8.52 -35.18 -2.96
N ARG A 68 7.51 -35.25 -2.09
CA ARG A 68 6.11 -35.03 -2.48
C ARG A 68 5.87 -33.63 -3.05
N LEU A 69 6.51 -32.61 -2.46
CA LEU A 69 6.44 -31.24 -2.97
C LEU A 69 7.03 -31.14 -4.38
N ARG A 70 8.16 -31.79 -4.65
CA ARG A 70 8.80 -31.81 -5.97
C ARG A 70 8.07 -32.66 -7.02
N GLU A 71 7.36 -33.70 -6.59
CA GLU A 71 6.47 -34.48 -7.44
C GLU A 71 5.24 -33.65 -7.86
N ARG A 72 4.69 -32.86 -6.94
CA ARG A 72 3.57 -31.96 -7.20
C ARG A 72 3.96 -30.73 -8.03
N PHE A 73 5.09 -30.09 -7.71
CA PHE A 73 5.54 -28.87 -8.35
C PHE A 73 6.80 -29.10 -9.18
N ARG A 74 6.65 -29.08 -10.51
CA ARG A 74 7.76 -29.24 -11.47
C ARG A 74 8.62 -27.98 -11.61
N ALA A 75 8.00 -26.82 -11.42
CA ALA A 75 8.67 -25.53 -11.37
C ALA A 75 8.05 -24.66 -10.27
N VAL A 76 8.86 -23.82 -9.63
CA VAL A 76 8.46 -22.87 -8.60
C VAL A 76 9.03 -21.51 -8.97
N LEU A 77 8.15 -20.52 -9.16
CA LEU A 77 8.51 -19.15 -9.49
C LEU A 77 8.18 -18.27 -8.28
N VAL A 78 9.19 -17.59 -7.75
CA VAL A 78 9.04 -16.66 -6.63
C VAL A 78 9.32 -15.25 -7.15
N ASP A 79 8.29 -14.42 -7.21
CA ASP A 79 8.40 -12.99 -7.55
C ASP A 79 8.67 -12.17 -6.29
N GLU A 80 9.14 -10.93 -6.46
CA GLU A 80 9.50 -10.00 -5.37
C GLU A 80 10.42 -10.63 -4.31
N PHE A 81 11.35 -11.51 -4.74
CA PHE A 81 12.20 -12.30 -3.86
C PHE A 81 13.06 -11.45 -2.90
N GLN A 82 13.32 -10.18 -3.23
CA GLN A 82 14.03 -9.25 -2.35
C GLN A 82 13.27 -8.87 -1.07
N ASP A 83 11.96 -9.16 -1.00
CA ASP A 83 11.13 -8.94 0.19
C ASP A 83 10.99 -10.21 1.05
N THR A 84 11.75 -11.26 0.74
CA THR A 84 11.76 -12.49 1.52
C THR A 84 12.71 -12.41 2.72
N ASP A 85 12.54 -13.34 3.65
CA ASP A 85 13.37 -13.50 4.84
C ASP A 85 14.21 -14.81 4.78
N PRO A 86 15.18 -15.00 5.68
CA PRO A 86 16.05 -16.17 5.67
C PRO A 86 15.30 -17.49 5.90
N LEU A 87 14.18 -17.46 6.63
CA LEU A 87 13.34 -18.63 6.91
C LEU A 87 12.61 -19.07 5.63
N GLN A 88 12.00 -18.13 4.91
CA GLN A 88 11.36 -18.38 3.61
C GLN A 88 12.36 -18.93 2.59
N TYR A 89 13.55 -18.33 2.49
CA TYR A 89 14.58 -18.83 1.59
C TYR A 89 15.04 -20.24 1.97
N ALA A 90 15.20 -20.53 3.26
CA ALA A 90 15.54 -21.87 3.73
C ALA A 90 14.50 -22.92 3.33
N ILE A 91 13.20 -22.58 3.42
CA ILE A 91 12.10 -23.42 2.95
C ILE A 91 12.22 -23.69 1.45
N PHE A 92 12.33 -22.65 0.62
CA PHE A 92 12.42 -22.83 -0.84
C PHE A 92 13.64 -23.67 -1.24
N ARG A 93 14.80 -23.38 -0.65
CA ARG A 93 16.04 -24.11 -0.90
C ARG A 93 15.92 -25.58 -0.51
N LYS A 94 15.37 -25.88 0.66
CA LYS A 94 15.24 -27.28 1.15
C LYS A 94 14.17 -28.06 0.39
N ALA A 95 13.05 -27.42 0.07
CA ALA A 95 11.93 -28.05 -0.63
C ALA A 95 12.23 -28.25 -2.13
N PHE A 96 12.84 -27.27 -2.79
CA PHE A 96 12.90 -27.23 -4.27
C PHE A 96 14.31 -27.03 -4.84
N GLY A 97 15.34 -26.83 -4.02
CA GLY A 97 16.72 -26.61 -4.48
C GLY A 97 17.43 -27.83 -5.08
N GLY A 98 16.79 -29.00 -5.11
CA GLY A 98 17.35 -30.24 -5.67
C GLY A 98 16.29 -31.13 -6.30
N GLY A 99 16.68 -32.28 -6.87
CA GLY A 99 15.74 -33.31 -7.34
C GLY A 99 15.00 -32.97 -8.65
N GLY A 100 15.58 -32.14 -9.53
CA GLY A 100 15.06 -31.87 -10.88
C GLY A 100 13.95 -30.81 -10.97
N THR A 101 13.45 -30.29 -9.85
CA THR A 101 12.54 -29.15 -9.83
C THR A 101 13.28 -27.85 -10.20
N ARG A 102 12.65 -27.01 -11.03
CA ARG A 102 13.20 -25.69 -11.39
C ARG A 102 12.72 -24.64 -10.39
N LEU A 103 13.63 -24.08 -9.58
CA LEU A 103 13.37 -22.93 -8.72
C LEU A 103 13.87 -21.64 -9.40
N VAL A 104 12.95 -20.73 -9.72
CA VAL A 104 13.24 -19.44 -10.34
C VAL A 104 12.90 -18.34 -9.34
N LEU A 105 13.91 -17.54 -8.98
CA LEU A 105 13.77 -16.43 -8.04
C LEU A 105 13.92 -15.13 -8.83
N VAL A 106 12.87 -14.30 -8.83
CA VAL A 106 12.84 -13.01 -9.50
C VAL A 106 12.78 -11.93 -8.43
N GLY A 107 13.68 -10.97 -8.49
CA GLY A 107 13.67 -9.86 -7.56
C GLY A 107 14.71 -8.79 -7.88
N ASP A 108 14.54 -7.62 -7.26
CA ASP A 108 15.44 -6.49 -7.40
C ASP A 108 15.90 -5.99 -6.02
N PRO A 109 17.17 -6.20 -5.61
CA PRO A 109 17.67 -5.78 -4.30
C PRO A 109 17.61 -4.25 -4.11
N LYS A 110 17.59 -3.48 -5.21
CA LYS A 110 17.42 -2.02 -5.18
C LYS A 110 16.02 -1.59 -4.73
N GLN A 111 15.05 -2.51 -4.74
CA GLN A 111 13.64 -2.28 -4.39
C GLN A 111 13.22 -2.99 -3.09
N ALA A 112 14.17 -3.50 -2.30
CA ALA A 112 13.91 -4.11 -0.99
C ALA A 112 13.68 -3.01 0.07
N ILE A 113 12.42 -2.81 0.46
CA ILE A 113 11.98 -1.73 1.37
C ILE A 113 11.04 -2.21 2.49
N TYR A 114 10.96 -3.52 2.73
CA TYR A 114 10.09 -4.11 3.76
C TYR A 114 10.85 -4.64 4.98
N ARG A 115 12.00 -4.04 5.34
CA ARG A 115 12.78 -4.48 6.52
C ARG A 115 11.94 -4.46 7.80
N PHE A 116 11.02 -3.49 7.93
CA PHE A 116 10.08 -3.40 9.04
C PHE A 116 9.10 -4.59 9.15
N ARG A 117 8.88 -5.37 8.08
CA ARG A 117 8.07 -6.61 8.09
C ARG A 117 8.92 -7.87 8.29
N GLY A 118 10.23 -7.72 8.50
CA GLY A 118 11.16 -8.84 8.68
C GLY A 118 11.86 -9.31 7.41
N ALA A 119 11.57 -8.71 6.25
CA ALA A 119 12.32 -9.00 5.02
C ALA A 119 13.81 -8.69 5.21
N ASP A 120 14.65 -9.59 4.71
CA ASP A 120 16.09 -9.53 4.90
C ASP A 120 16.80 -9.56 3.57
N ILE A 121 17.42 -8.44 3.21
CA ILE A 121 18.14 -8.34 1.95
C ILE A 121 19.39 -9.25 1.92
N PHE A 122 19.90 -9.69 3.08
CA PHE A 122 20.98 -10.67 3.13
C PHE A 122 20.51 -12.07 2.72
N ALA A 123 19.21 -12.40 2.84
CA ALA A 123 18.65 -13.61 2.25
C ALA A 123 18.75 -13.58 0.71
N TYR A 124 18.52 -12.41 0.10
CA TYR A 124 18.76 -12.19 -1.33
C TYR A 124 20.23 -12.42 -1.70
N ARG A 125 21.16 -11.87 -0.91
CA ARG A 125 22.60 -12.07 -1.11
C ARG A 125 22.99 -13.55 -1.06
N GLN A 126 22.47 -14.30 -0.09
CA GLN A 126 22.72 -15.73 0.00
C GLN A 126 22.15 -16.49 -1.21
N ALA A 127 20.94 -16.15 -1.65
CA ALA A 127 20.34 -16.78 -2.82
C ALA A 127 21.11 -16.49 -4.12
N ALA A 128 21.61 -15.26 -4.27
CA ALA A 128 22.46 -14.89 -5.40
C ALA A 128 23.78 -15.68 -5.39
N ALA A 129 24.38 -15.87 -4.20
CA ALA A 129 25.58 -16.71 -4.04
C ALA A 129 25.31 -18.18 -4.38
N ASP A 130 24.21 -18.75 -3.88
CA ASP A 130 23.80 -20.13 -4.16
C ASP A 130 23.43 -20.36 -5.65
N ALA A 131 22.96 -19.31 -6.35
CA ALA A 131 22.66 -19.35 -7.78
C ALA A 131 23.93 -19.40 -8.65
N GLY A 132 25.00 -18.71 -8.23
CA GLY A 132 26.26 -18.60 -8.97
C GLY A 132 26.06 -17.97 -10.37
N ASP A 133 26.57 -18.64 -11.39
CA ASP A 133 26.49 -18.16 -12.79
C ASP A 133 25.08 -18.23 -13.40
N ARG A 134 24.11 -18.82 -12.69
CA ARG A 134 22.72 -18.96 -13.15
C ARG A 134 21.89 -17.69 -12.89
N THR A 135 22.52 -16.53 -12.94
CA THR A 135 21.88 -15.23 -12.72
C THR A 135 21.69 -14.50 -14.04
N ALA A 136 20.53 -13.87 -14.22
CA ALA A 136 20.21 -13.06 -15.39
C ALA A 136 19.74 -11.67 -14.95
N THR A 137 20.08 -10.63 -15.72
CA THR A 137 19.64 -9.25 -15.44
C THR A 137 18.84 -8.70 -16.62
N LEU A 138 17.62 -8.24 -16.34
CA LEU A 138 16.80 -7.53 -17.32
C LEU A 138 17.22 -6.05 -17.36
N ARG A 139 17.76 -5.61 -18.50
CA ARG A 139 18.29 -4.23 -18.65
C ARG A 139 17.30 -3.27 -19.30
N THR A 140 16.32 -3.77 -20.03
CA THR A 140 15.37 -2.94 -20.77
C THR A 140 14.24 -2.47 -19.87
N ASN A 141 14.11 -1.15 -19.69
CA ASN A 141 12.98 -0.54 -19.00
C ASN A 141 11.83 -0.30 -19.99
N TRP A 142 10.69 -0.92 -19.69
CA TRP A 142 9.49 -0.86 -20.52
C TRP A 142 8.44 0.16 -20.05
N ARG A 143 8.63 0.72 -18.84
CA ARG A 143 7.63 1.51 -18.11
C ARG A 143 7.83 3.01 -18.29
N ALA A 144 9.08 3.47 -18.29
CA ALA A 144 9.45 4.88 -18.24
C ALA A 144 9.86 5.44 -19.60
N ALA A 145 9.62 6.73 -19.78
CA ALA A 145 10.12 7.53 -20.90
C ALA A 145 11.66 7.56 -20.93
N GLY A 146 12.23 7.72 -22.12
CA GLY A 146 13.69 7.70 -22.32
C GLY A 146 14.44 8.70 -21.44
N GLY A 147 13.94 9.94 -21.37
CA GLY A 147 14.54 10.98 -20.53
C GLY A 147 14.54 10.62 -19.04
N LEU A 148 13.49 9.96 -18.53
CA LEU A 148 13.45 9.56 -17.13
C LEU A 148 14.45 8.45 -16.82
N VAL A 149 14.57 7.46 -17.72
CA VAL A 149 15.60 6.40 -17.59
C VAL A 149 17.00 7.01 -17.59
N GLN A 150 17.26 7.98 -18.48
CA GLN A 150 18.53 8.70 -18.55
C GLN A 150 18.83 9.48 -17.27
N ALA A 151 17.85 10.23 -16.74
CA ALA A 151 17.99 11.00 -15.50
C ALA A 151 18.30 10.11 -14.29
N VAL A 152 17.56 9.01 -14.10
CA VAL A 152 17.79 8.07 -12.99
C VAL A 152 19.14 7.37 -13.13
N ASN A 153 19.53 6.98 -14.35
CA ASN A 153 20.86 6.42 -14.59
C ASN A 153 21.97 7.41 -14.23
N ALA A 154 21.86 8.67 -14.67
CA ALA A 154 22.84 9.70 -14.38
C ALA A 154 22.98 9.94 -12.87
N LEU A 155 21.86 9.96 -12.13
CA LEU A 155 21.86 10.18 -10.69
C LEU A 155 22.52 9.03 -9.92
N PHE A 156 22.11 7.79 -10.17
CA PHE A 156 22.61 6.63 -9.42
C PHE A 156 23.99 6.14 -9.89
N ALA A 157 24.44 6.50 -11.10
CA ALA A 157 25.79 6.18 -11.58
C ALA A 157 26.88 7.15 -11.08
N ARG A 158 26.55 8.22 -10.34
CA ARG A 158 27.54 9.14 -9.76
C ARG A 158 28.46 8.48 -8.75
N ARG A 159 27.99 7.42 -8.07
CA ARG A 159 28.76 6.65 -7.11
C ARG A 159 28.94 5.22 -7.57
N GLU A 160 30.06 4.63 -7.19
CA GLU A 160 30.33 3.20 -7.37
C GLU A 160 29.37 2.34 -6.53
N ALA A 161 29.13 2.73 -5.27
CA ALA A 161 28.24 2.03 -4.34
C ALA A 161 27.00 2.88 -3.98
N PRO A 162 26.07 3.17 -4.89
CA PRO A 162 24.95 4.09 -4.65
C PRO A 162 23.93 3.57 -3.62
N PHE A 163 24.03 2.30 -3.21
CA PHE A 163 23.20 1.69 -2.17
C PHE A 163 24.01 1.27 -0.92
N LEU A 164 25.21 1.82 -0.73
CA LEU A 164 26.16 1.55 0.37
C LEU A 164 26.72 0.12 0.47
N PHE A 165 26.05 -0.86 -0.13
CA PHE A 165 26.49 -2.25 -0.21
C PHE A 165 27.11 -2.52 -1.58
N ASP A 166 28.35 -2.99 -1.56
CA ASP A 166 29.15 -3.37 -2.74
C ASP A 166 28.48 -4.43 -3.63
N TRP A 167 27.75 -5.35 -3.03
CA TRP A 167 27.04 -6.40 -3.76
C TRP A 167 25.71 -5.92 -4.38
N ILE A 168 25.18 -4.76 -3.98
CA ILE A 168 24.00 -4.14 -4.61
C ILE A 168 24.47 -3.20 -5.73
N ASN A 169 24.81 -3.81 -6.85
CA ASN A 169 25.33 -3.09 -8.01
C ASN A 169 24.23 -2.34 -8.76
N PHE A 170 24.46 -1.05 -9.04
CA PHE A 170 23.61 -0.30 -9.96
C PHE A 170 24.08 -0.52 -11.41
N ARG A 171 23.30 -1.29 -12.17
CA ARG A 171 23.51 -1.47 -13.61
C ARG A 171 22.59 -0.54 -14.38
N PRO A 172 23.10 0.43 -15.17
CA PRO A 172 22.26 1.34 -15.94
C PRO A 172 21.29 0.60 -16.85
N ALA A 173 20.02 1.00 -16.77
CA ALA A 173 18.93 0.47 -17.59
C ALA A 173 18.93 1.14 -18.97
N ARG A 174 18.37 0.46 -19.97
CA ARG A 174 18.16 1.02 -21.31
C ARG A 174 16.66 1.21 -21.53
N PRO A 175 16.20 2.34 -22.06
CA PRO A 175 14.80 2.44 -22.47
C PRO A 175 14.53 1.40 -23.57
N ARG A 176 13.29 0.91 -23.63
CA ARG A 176 12.85 0.05 -24.74
C ARG A 176 12.94 0.78 -26.10
N PRO A 177 13.00 0.04 -27.21
CA PRO A 177 12.71 0.61 -28.52
C PRO A 177 11.32 1.27 -28.50
N SER A 178 11.23 2.53 -28.95
CA SER A 178 10.00 3.34 -28.89
C SER A 178 9.46 3.49 -27.45
N PRO A 179 10.16 4.24 -26.57
CA PRO A 179 9.75 4.43 -25.19
C PRO A 179 8.39 5.14 -25.08
N PRO A 180 7.68 5.00 -23.95
CA PRO A 180 6.52 5.85 -23.65
C PRO A 180 6.87 7.34 -23.78
N PRO A 181 5.89 8.19 -24.18
CA PRO A 181 6.14 9.62 -24.31
C PRO A 181 6.48 10.23 -22.94
N GLY A 182 7.41 11.19 -22.95
CA GLY A 182 7.67 12.03 -21.80
C GLY A 182 6.54 13.05 -21.56
N LEU A 183 6.67 13.80 -20.48
CA LEU A 183 5.83 14.97 -20.24
C LEU A 183 6.46 16.16 -20.97
N GLU A 184 5.70 16.77 -21.86
CA GLU A 184 6.07 18.03 -22.51
C GLU A 184 5.24 19.14 -21.88
N ALA A 185 5.88 20.10 -21.20
CA ALA A 185 5.20 21.31 -20.76
C ALA A 185 5.94 22.57 -21.22
N ALA A 186 5.17 23.57 -21.65
CA ALA A 186 5.74 24.80 -22.18
C ALA A 186 6.63 25.52 -21.13
N GLY A 187 7.88 25.79 -21.49
CA GLY A 187 8.82 26.58 -20.68
C GLY A 187 9.68 25.80 -19.68
N ASP A 188 9.63 24.46 -19.66
CA ASP A 188 10.38 23.64 -18.67
C ASP A 188 11.63 22.92 -19.21
N GLY A 189 11.95 23.09 -20.49
CA GLY A 189 13.12 22.48 -21.13
C GLY A 189 13.02 20.96 -21.35
N GLY A 190 11.88 20.32 -21.07
CA GLY A 190 11.63 18.90 -21.33
C GLY A 190 12.27 17.94 -20.33
N ALA A 191 12.81 18.43 -19.21
CA ALA A 191 13.47 17.57 -18.22
C ALA A 191 12.49 16.54 -17.61
N ALA A 192 12.99 15.34 -17.33
CA ALA A 192 12.21 14.24 -16.79
C ALA A 192 12.35 14.11 -15.27
N LEU A 193 13.44 14.61 -14.69
CA LEU A 193 13.65 14.68 -13.24
C LEU A 193 13.92 16.13 -12.84
N HIS A 194 13.07 16.70 -11.97
CA HIS A 194 13.25 18.02 -11.41
C HIS A 194 13.64 17.92 -9.93
N LEU A 195 14.79 18.49 -9.58
CA LEU A 195 15.30 18.55 -8.21
C LEU A 195 15.17 19.99 -7.69
N TRP A 196 14.28 20.21 -6.72
CA TRP A 196 14.01 21.52 -6.14
C TRP A 196 14.67 21.66 -4.77
N ILE A 197 15.49 22.70 -4.63
CA ILE A 197 16.18 23.03 -3.39
C ILE A 197 15.28 23.88 -2.51
N ALA A 198 15.00 23.37 -1.31
CA ALA A 198 14.40 24.14 -0.23
C ALA A 198 15.49 24.94 0.48
N GLY A 199 15.39 26.28 0.45
CA GLY A 199 16.31 27.17 1.16
C GLY A 199 16.27 26.98 2.68
N ALA A 200 17.30 27.46 3.37
CA ALA A 200 17.45 27.30 4.83
C ALA A 200 16.23 27.79 5.63
N ASP A 201 15.64 28.92 5.25
CA ASP A 201 14.48 29.53 5.93
C ASP A 201 13.13 28.91 5.53
N CYS A 202 13.13 27.99 4.56
CA CYS A 202 11.89 27.34 4.13
C CYS A 202 11.46 26.31 5.18
N ASP A 203 10.39 26.61 5.92
CA ASP A 203 9.78 25.63 6.80
C ASP A 203 9.08 24.49 6.01
N GLY A 204 8.58 23.49 6.73
CA GLY A 204 7.88 22.36 6.11
C GLY A 204 6.53 22.72 5.49
N ALA A 205 5.86 23.78 5.97
CA ALA A 205 4.56 24.21 5.45
C ALA A 205 4.72 24.98 4.12
N ALA A 206 5.70 25.89 4.05
CA ALA A 206 6.09 26.62 2.86
C ALA A 206 6.52 25.68 1.73
N LEU A 207 7.26 24.62 2.05
CA LEU A 207 7.62 23.58 1.08
C LEU A 207 6.37 22.90 0.50
N LEU A 208 5.44 22.47 1.35
CA LEU A 208 4.20 21.82 0.90
C LEU A 208 3.30 22.76 0.10
N GLU A 209 3.26 24.03 0.49
CA GLU A 209 2.57 25.09 -0.24
C GLU A 209 3.15 25.25 -1.65
N ALA A 210 4.48 25.29 -1.78
CA ALA A 210 5.17 25.35 -3.07
C ALA A 210 4.91 24.10 -3.93
N MET A 211 4.95 22.91 -3.33
CA MET A 211 4.66 21.64 -4.00
C MET A 211 3.20 21.59 -4.52
N ALA A 212 2.24 22.00 -3.70
CA ALA A 212 0.83 22.05 -4.09
C ALA A 212 0.60 23.09 -5.19
N ALA A 213 1.26 24.25 -5.13
CA ALA A 213 1.22 25.24 -6.21
C ALA A 213 1.80 24.69 -7.52
N ALA A 214 2.87 23.88 -7.46
CA ALA A 214 3.46 23.24 -8.63
C ALA A 214 2.52 22.21 -9.26
N VAL A 215 1.81 21.42 -8.44
CA VAL A 215 0.76 20.52 -8.92
C VAL A 215 -0.35 21.31 -9.63
N VAL A 216 -0.84 22.41 -9.03
CA VAL A 216 -1.89 23.24 -9.66
C VAL A 216 -1.41 23.80 -11.01
N ARG A 217 -0.21 24.37 -11.08
CA ARG A 217 0.33 24.90 -12.34
C ARG A 217 0.44 23.84 -13.43
N LEU A 218 0.86 22.62 -13.08
CA LEU A 218 0.92 21.52 -14.03
C LEU A 218 -0.49 21.14 -14.54
N LEU A 219 -1.47 21.03 -13.64
CA LEU A 219 -2.84 20.67 -14.00
C LEU A 219 -3.53 21.76 -14.83
N GLU A 220 -3.29 23.03 -14.51
CA GLU A 220 -3.81 24.17 -15.29
C GLU A 220 -3.13 24.26 -16.66
N ALA A 221 -1.82 23.97 -16.76
CA ALA A 221 -1.14 23.85 -18.03
C ALA A 221 -1.69 22.68 -18.86
N GLY A 222 -2.00 21.55 -18.23
CA GLY A 222 -2.66 20.40 -18.87
C GLY A 222 -4.02 20.80 -19.44
N ARG A 223 -4.84 21.48 -18.65
CA ARG A 223 -6.14 22.02 -19.08
C ARG A 223 -6.05 22.99 -20.25
N ALA A 224 -5.04 23.86 -20.23
CA ALA A 224 -4.75 24.79 -21.33
C ALA A 224 -4.09 24.11 -22.55
N GLY A 225 -3.90 22.79 -22.54
CA GLY A 225 -3.23 22.05 -23.60
C GLY A 225 -1.73 22.39 -23.74
N ARG A 226 -1.13 23.01 -22.72
CA ARG A 226 0.28 23.39 -22.62
C ARG A 226 1.15 22.39 -21.86
N ALA A 227 0.54 21.35 -21.27
CA ALA A 227 1.23 20.19 -20.69
C ALA A 227 0.59 18.89 -21.19
N ARG A 228 1.35 18.02 -21.87
CA ARG A 228 0.82 16.80 -22.50
C ARG A 228 1.77 15.62 -22.33
N ILE A 229 1.20 14.41 -22.31
CA ILE A 229 1.92 13.14 -22.37
C ILE A 229 1.52 12.46 -23.68
N GLY A 230 2.38 12.56 -24.68
CA GLY A 230 2.00 12.29 -26.06
C GLY A 230 0.90 13.26 -26.50
N GLU A 231 -0.20 12.74 -27.02
CA GLU A 231 -1.31 13.58 -27.50
C GLU A 231 -2.27 14.02 -26.39
N ARG A 232 -2.17 13.42 -25.20
CA ARG A 232 -3.16 13.57 -24.13
C ARG A 232 -2.76 14.65 -23.13
N PRO A 233 -3.64 15.61 -22.77
CA PRO A 233 -3.36 16.58 -21.72
C PRO A 233 -3.24 15.90 -20.35
N VAL A 234 -2.36 16.43 -19.50
CA VAL A 234 -2.20 15.96 -18.12
C VAL A 234 -3.44 16.31 -17.30
N GLY A 235 -4.00 15.32 -16.60
CA GLY A 235 -5.08 15.50 -15.64
C GLY A 235 -4.72 15.05 -14.22
N PRO A 236 -5.60 15.26 -13.23
CA PRO A 236 -5.33 14.87 -11.85
C PRO A 236 -5.02 13.38 -11.68
N GLY A 237 -5.72 12.51 -12.43
CA GLY A 237 -5.48 11.06 -12.42
C GLY A 237 -4.10 10.61 -12.91
N ASP A 238 -3.35 11.47 -13.61
CA ASP A 238 -1.97 11.19 -14.05
C ASP A 238 -0.92 11.49 -12.98
N VAL A 239 -1.32 12.18 -11.91
CA VAL A 239 -0.42 12.70 -10.88
C VAL A 239 -0.54 11.85 -9.62
N ALA A 240 0.62 11.44 -9.11
CA ALA A 240 0.73 10.87 -7.77
C ALA A 240 1.68 11.68 -6.90
N VAL A 241 1.37 11.73 -5.62
CA VAL A 241 2.23 12.28 -4.58
C VAL A 241 2.66 11.13 -3.68
N LEU A 242 3.97 10.88 -3.58
CA LEU A 242 4.50 9.82 -2.73
C LEU A 242 5.13 10.41 -1.47
N VAL A 243 4.80 9.83 -0.33
CA VAL A 243 5.27 10.24 0.99
C VAL A 243 5.78 9.06 1.80
N ALA A 244 6.47 9.30 2.92
CA ALA A 244 6.94 8.22 3.79
C ALA A 244 5.82 7.74 4.74
N THR A 245 4.99 8.65 5.26
CA THR A 245 4.00 8.34 6.32
C THR A 245 2.58 8.78 5.98
N ASN A 246 1.58 8.17 6.61
CA ASN A 246 0.17 8.58 6.46
C ASN A 246 -0.07 10.01 6.98
N ALA A 247 0.66 10.43 8.02
CA ALA A 247 0.57 11.79 8.55
C ALA A 247 1.04 12.84 7.52
N GLN A 248 2.12 12.54 6.80
CA GLN A 248 2.58 13.36 5.68
C GLN A 248 1.56 13.37 4.54
N ALA A 249 0.91 12.24 4.25
CA ALA A 249 -0.13 12.14 3.24
C ALA A 249 -1.32 13.05 3.59
N ALA A 250 -1.82 12.97 4.82
CA ALA A 250 -2.92 13.80 5.32
C ALA A 250 -2.58 15.30 5.28
N ARG A 251 -1.35 15.66 5.66
CA ARG A 251 -0.87 17.04 5.54
C ARG A 251 -0.92 17.52 4.10
N MET A 252 -0.29 16.81 3.17
CA MET A 252 -0.26 17.21 1.76
C MET A 252 -1.66 17.24 1.12
N HIS A 253 -2.54 16.31 1.52
CA HIS A 253 -3.95 16.33 1.12
C HIS A 253 -4.66 17.62 1.51
N ALA A 254 -4.45 18.11 2.74
CA ALA A 254 -5.04 19.37 3.18
C ALA A 254 -4.58 20.56 2.32
N PHE A 255 -3.30 20.61 1.94
CA PHE A 255 -2.75 21.64 1.06
C PHE A 255 -3.34 21.61 -0.36
N LEU A 256 -3.54 20.42 -0.92
CA LEU A 256 -4.15 20.23 -2.25
C LEU A 256 -5.66 20.51 -2.23
N ARG A 257 -6.36 20.06 -1.19
CA ARG A 257 -7.80 20.30 -1.01
C ARG A 257 -8.12 21.79 -0.90
N ARG A 258 -7.32 22.57 -0.18
CA ARG A 258 -7.50 24.04 -0.09
C ARG A 258 -7.40 24.73 -1.45
N ARG A 259 -6.70 24.12 -2.42
CA ARG A 259 -6.58 24.62 -3.80
C ARG A 259 -7.58 23.99 -4.77
N GLY A 260 -8.57 23.25 -4.29
CA GLY A 260 -9.61 22.63 -5.14
C GLY A 260 -9.13 21.45 -5.97
N VAL A 261 -7.93 20.91 -5.72
CA VAL A 261 -7.43 19.72 -6.45
C VAL A 261 -8.16 18.48 -5.96
N PRO A 262 -8.81 17.69 -6.84
CA PRO A 262 -9.42 16.42 -6.45
C PRO A 262 -8.32 15.42 -6.12
N ALA A 263 -8.07 15.20 -4.84
CA ALA A 263 -7.03 14.31 -4.34
C ALA A 263 -7.61 13.25 -3.40
N VAL A 264 -7.17 12.00 -3.59
CA VAL A 264 -7.58 10.85 -2.78
C VAL A 264 -6.36 10.35 -2.00
N LEU A 265 -6.54 10.21 -0.68
CA LEU A 265 -5.65 9.42 0.15
C LEU A 265 -5.99 7.96 -0.10
N ALA A 266 -5.07 7.14 -0.58
CA ALA A 266 -5.26 5.69 -0.43
C ALA A 266 -4.97 5.36 1.04
N SER A 267 -5.92 5.67 1.90
CA SER A 267 -5.78 5.47 3.33
C SER A 267 -5.97 3.99 3.67
N ARG A 268 -5.63 3.64 4.91
CA ARG A 268 -5.86 2.33 5.52
C ARG A 268 -7.12 2.38 6.40
N GLU A 269 -7.93 3.43 6.25
CA GLU A 269 -9.11 3.60 7.09
C GLU A 269 -10.05 2.46 6.74
N SER A 270 -10.06 1.50 7.65
CA SER A 270 -11.00 0.42 7.68
C SER A 270 -12.39 1.03 7.73
N VAL A 271 -13.32 0.50 6.95
CA VAL A 271 -14.73 0.86 7.05
C VAL A 271 -15.23 0.62 8.47
N PHE A 272 -14.60 -0.28 9.25
CA PHE A 272 -14.90 -0.48 10.68
C PHE A 272 -14.49 0.67 11.59
N ALA A 273 -13.57 1.53 11.16
CA ALA A 273 -13.22 2.78 11.85
C ALA A 273 -14.15 3.95 11.45
N SER A 274 -15.10 3.72 10.54
CA SER A 274 -16.04 4.75 10.11
C SER A 274 -17.16 4.93 11.15
N ARG A 275 -17.74 6.14 11.16
CA ARG A 275 -18.94 6.44 11.94
C ARG A 275 -20.09 5.50 11.59
N GLU A 276 -20.19 5.09 10.32
CA GLU A 276 -21.26 4.20 9.84
C GLU A 276 -21.16 2.81 10.47
N ALA A 277 -19.97 2.30 10.76
CA ALA A 277 -19.79 1.01 11.44
C ALA A 277 -20.27 1.06 12.90
N GLU A 278 -19.95 2.14 13.62
CA GLU A 278 -20.42 2.34 15.00
C GLU A 278 -21.95 2.50 15.06
N GLU A 279 -22.53 3.29 14.15
CA GLU A 279 -23.97 3.50 14.08
C GLU A 279 -24.69 2.21 13.68
N LEU A 280 -24.15 1.47 12.71
CA LEU A 280 -24.68 0.16 12.32
C LEU A 280 -24.63 -0.84 13.48
N TYR A 281 -23.55 -0.87 14.25
CA TYR A 281 -23.47 -1.70 15.47
C TYR A 281 -24.58 -1.35 16.46
N ARG A 282 -24.83 -0.07 16.73
CA ARG A 282 -25.91 0.37 17.65
C ARG A 282 -27.29 -0.06 17.15
N VAL A 283 -27.55 0.11 15.85
CA VAL A 283 -28.83 -0.29 15.24
C VAL A 283 -29.02 -1.81 15.29
N LEU A 284 -28.02 -2.60 14.92
CA LEU A 284 -28.08 -4.06 14.98
C LEU A 284 -28.18 -4.57 16.42
N ALA A 285 -27.49 -3.93 17.38
CA ALA A 285 -27.57 -4.30 18.79
C ALA A 285 -28.95 -3.99 19.41
N ALA A 286 -29.63 -2.96 18.91
CA ALA A 286 -31.03 -2.68 19.25
C ALA A 286 -31.97 -3.68 18.58
N ALA A 287 -31.72 -4.05 17.32
CA ALA A 287 -32.49 -5.10 16.64
C ALA A 287 -32.38 -6.46 17.34
N ALA A 288 -31.19 -6.85 17.81
CA ALA A 288 -30.99 -8.09 18.55
C ALA A 288 -31.63 -8.10 19.95
N ALA A 289 -32.00 -6.93 20.48
CA ALA A 289 -32.65 -6.82 21.80
C ALA A 289 -33.71 -5.70 21.78
N PRO A 290 -34.82 -5.86 21.03
CA PRO A 290 -35.80 -4.79 20.80
C PRO A 290 -36.56 -4.41 22.09
N ALA A 291 -36.64 -5.32 23.06
CA ALA A 291 -37.24 -5.07 24.37
C ALA A 291 -36.38 -4.18 25.30
N ARG A 292 -35.18 -3.76 24.87
CA ARG A 292 -34.28 -2.89 25.66
C ARG A 292 -34.40 -1.42 25.23
N PRO A 293 -35.14 -0.58 25.98
CA PRO A 293 -35.41 0.80 25.58
C PRO A 293 -34.15 1.67 25.54
N ASP A 294 -33.13 1.35 26.34
CA ASP A 294 -31.84 2.04 26.33
C ASP A 294 -31.10 1.87 25.01
N ARG A 295 -31.09 0.64 24.45
CA ARG A 295 -30.46 0.35 23.15
C ARG A 295 -31.26 0.95 22.01
N LEU A 296 -32.58 0.88 22.09
CA LEU A 296 -33.48 1.47 21.11
C LEU A 296 -33.26 2.99 20.98
N LYS A 297 -33.27 3.71 22.10
CA LYS A 297 -33.02 5.16 22.12
C LYS A 297 -31.64 5.51 21.55
N GLY A 298 -30.62 4.71 21.88
CA GLY A 298 -29.28 4.87 21.30
C GLY A 298 -29.21 4.64 19.78
N ALA A 299 -30.00 3.71 19.24
CA ALA A 299 -30.11 3.49 17.80
C ALA A 299 -30.88 4.62 17.10
N LEU A 300 -31.97 5.11 17.70
CA LEU A 300 -32.79 6.19 17.15
C LEU A 300 -32.02 7.51 17.02
N ALA A 301 -31.07 7.76 17.94
CA ALA A 301 -30.20 8.93 17.93
C ALA A 301 -29.05 8.88 16.89
N THR A 302 -28.90 7.78 16.14
CA THR A 302 -27.89 7.71 15.06
C THR A 302 -28.32 8.46 13.82
N ASP A 303 -27.40 8.87 12.95
CA ASP A 303 -27.79 9.49 11.67
C ASP A 303 -28.50 8.49 10.73
N LEU A 304 -28.35 7.19 10.96
CA LEU A 304 -29.06 6.15 10.22
C LEU A 304 -30.58 6.26 10.44
N LEU A 305 -31.03 6.30 11.70
CA LEU A 305 -32.46 6.38 12.04
C LEU A 305 -32.97 7.82 12.21
N GLY A 306 -32.12 8.71 12.71
CA GLY A 306 -32.20 10.16 12.50
C GLY A 306 -33.17 10.93 13.40
N LEU A 307 -33.41 10.49 14.64
CA LEU A 307 -34.17 11.29 15.62
C LEU A 307 -33.22 12.24 16.34
N THR A 308 -33.62 13.50 16.45
CA THR A 308 -32.93 14.50 17.26
C THR A 308 -33.15 14.27 18.75
N GLY A 309 -32.33 14.89 19.60
CA GLY A 309 -32.49 14.80 21.06
C GLY A 309 -33.84 15.32 21.56
N ALA A 310 -34.41 16.34 20.91
CA ALA A 310 -35.74 16.86 21.23
C ALA A 310 -36.84 15.88 20.83
N GLU A 311 -36.81 15.36 19.60
CA GLU A 311 -37.77 14.36 19.13
C GLU A 311 -37.72 13.07 19.96
N LEU A 312 -36.55 12.69 20.47
CA LEU A 312 -36.39 11.52 21.34
C LEU A 312 -36.91 11.76 22.76
N ALA A 313 -36.80 12.98 23.27
CA ALA A 313 -37.34 13.38 24.58
C ALA A 313 -38.87 13.45 24.55
N ASP A 314 -39.43 13.92 23.43
CA ASP A 314 -40.87 14.05 23.20
C ASP A 314 -41.50 12.79 22.59
N LEU A 315 -40.73 11.72 22.39
CA LEU A 315 -41.22 10.49 21.75
C LEU A 315 -42.25 9.79 22.67
N PRO A 316 -43.52 9.65 22.23
CA PRO A 316 -44.56 9.01 23.04
C PRO A 316 -44.32 7.49 23.14
N GLU A 317 -44.94 6.85 24.14
CA GLU A 317 -44.80 5.40 24.37
C GLU A 317 -45.25 4.58 23.16
N GLU A 318 -46.31 5.01 22.47
CA GLU A 318 -46.80 4.37 21.24
C GLU A 318 -45.76 4.45 20.12
N GLY A 319 -45.07 5.59 19.99
CA GLY A 319 -44.00 5.77 19.01
C GLY A 319 -42.78 4.92 19.32
N LEU A 320 -42.45 4.75 20.60
CA LEU A 320 -41.39 3.84 21.03
C LEU A 320 -41.76 2.37 20.73
N ALA A 321 -43.00 1.97 21.01
CA ALA A 321 -43.50 0.63 20.71
C ALA A 321 -43.47 0.32 19.21
N GLU A 322 -43.85 1.29 18.35
CA GLU A 322 -43.77 1.11 16.89
C GLU A 322 -42.34 0.85 16.42
N TRP A 323 -41.37 1.54 17.01
CA TRP A 323 -39.95 1.29 16.72
C TRP A 323 -39.45 -0.05 17.25
N MET A 324 -39.94 -0.48 18.42
CA MET A 324 -39.65 -1.84 18.93
C MET A 324 -40.14 -2.89 17.93
N ASP A 325 -41.35 -2.73 17.40
CA ASP A 325 -41.93 -3.66 16.41
C ASP A 325 -41.14 -3.67 15.09
N ARG A 326 -40.71 -2.50 14.60
CA ARG A 326 -39.86 -2.39 13.40
C ARG A 326 -38.52 -3.12 13.59
N LEU A 327 -37.88 -2.94 14.74
CA LEU A 327 -36.62 -3.62 15.06
C LEU A 327 -36.80 -5.12 15.29
N ALA A 328 -37.91 -5.56 15.89
CA ALA A 328 -38.26 -6.97 16.02
C ALA A 328 -38.43 -7.63 14.64
N ARG A 329 -39.16 -6.99 13.71
CA ARG A 329 -39.26 -7.47 12.32
C ARG A 329 -37.91 -7.55 11.62
N CYS A 330 -37.04 -6.54 11.83
CA CYS A 330 -35.67 -6.56 11.31
C CYS A 330 -34.91 -7.78 11.84
N HIS A 331 -35.03 -8.09 13.12
CA HIS A 331 -34.38 -9.24 13.75
C HIS A 331 -34.90 -10.58 13.24
N ASP A 332 -36.22 -10.72 13.06
CA ASP A 332 -36.82 -11.94 12.50
C ASP A 332 -36.33 -12.20 11.07
N VAL A 333 -36.29 -11.13 10.25
CA VAL A 333 -35.74 -11.22 8.89
C VAL A 333 -34.26 -11.55 8.92
N TRP A 334 -33.50 -10.97 9.84
CA TRP A 334 -32.08 -11.30 10.01
C TRP A 334 -31.90 -12.78 10.36
N ARG A 335 -32.60 -13.30 11.36
CA ARG A 335 -32.51 -14.72 11.75
C ARG A 335 -32.90 -15.68 10.64
N GLY A 336 -33.88 -15.32 9.81
CA GLY A 336 -34.38 -16.19 8.74
C GLY A 336 -33.64 -16.06 7.41
N ARG A 337 -33.11 -14.88 7.07
CA ARG A 337 -32.57 -14.56 5.72
C ARG A 337 -31.21 -13.84 5.73
N GLY A 338 -30.58 -13.71 6.90
CA GLY A 338 -29.27 -13.09 7.08
C GLY A 338 -29.30 -11.57 7.31
N VAL A 339 -28.18 -11.05 7.81
CA VAL A 339 -28.01 -9.66 8.25
C VAL A 339 -28.32 -8.65 7.14
N MET A 340 -27.93 -8.96 5.90
CA MET A 340 -28.15 -8.08 4.75
C MET A 340 -29.64 -7.89 4.47
N ALA A 341 -30.44 -8.95 4.59
CA ALA A 341 -31.88 -8.89 4.35
C ALA A 341 -32.58 -8.07 5.44
N GLY A 342 -32.22 -8.29 6.71
CA GLY A 342 -32.79 -7.55 7.84
C GLY A 342 -32.45 -6.06 7.76
N ALA A 343 -31.17 -5.74 7.59
CA ALA A 343 -30.71 -4.36 7.50
C ALA A 343 -31.28 -3.61 6.30
N ARG A 344 -31.41 -4.25 5.12
CA ARG A 344 -32.04 -3.60 3.95
C ARG A 344 -33.53 -3.34 4.15
N ALA A 345 -34.25 -4.26 4.78
CA ALA A 345 -35.66 -4.08 5.10
C ALA A 345 -35.85 -2.87 6.04
N LEU A 346 -35.07 -2.82 7.13
CA LEU A 346 -35.08 -1.68 8.05
C LEU A 346 -34.66 -0.38 7.36
N ALA A 347 -33.64 -0.42 6.50
CA ALA A 347 -33.16 0.77 5.80
C ALA A 347 -34.21 1.38 4.86
N ALA A 348 -35.00 0.53 4.21
CA ALA A 348 -36.11 0.96 3.36
C ALA A 348 -37.27 1.53 4.19
N GLU A 349 -37.69 0.82 5.26
CA GLU A 349 -38.83 1.21 6.11
C GLU A 349 -38.53 2.50 6.90
N ALA A 350 -37.30 2.70 7.36
CA ALA A 350 -36.85 3.87 8.11
C ALA A 350 -36.31 5.02 7.24
N GLY A 351 -36.26 4.87 5.91
CA GLY A 351 -35.78 5.92 4.99
C GLY A 351 -34.29 6.29 5.17
N VAL A 352 -33.43 5.32 5.51
CA VAL A 352 -32.00 5.55 5.84
C VAL A 352 -31.23 6.17 4.68
N VAL A 353 -31.36 5.62 3.46
CA VAL A 353 -30.59 6.09 2.30
C VAL A 353 -30.95 7.52 1.88
N PRO A 354 -32.24 7.88 1.70
CA PRO A 354 -32.62 9.27 1.43
C PRO A 354 -32.16 10.26 2.50
N ARG A 355 -32.16 9.85 3.77
CA ARG A 355 -31.68 10.68 4.89
C ARG A 355 -30.18 10.94 4.77
N LEU A 356 -29.37 9.91 4.59
CA LEU A 356 -27.93 10.05 4.44
C LEU A 356 -27.56 10.90 3.23
N LEU A 357 -28.24 10.73 2.10
CA LEU A 357 -27.96 11.50 0.86
C LEU A 357 -28.22 13.01 0.98
N ARG A 358 -28.92 13.47 2.03
CA ARG A 358 -29.11 14.91 2.30
C ARG A 358 -27.90 15.56 3.00
N LEU A 359 -26.96 14.76 3.51
CA LEU A 359 -25.74 15.25 4.15
C LEU A 359 -24.68 15.64 3.09
N GLU A 360 -23.77 16.55 3.45
CA GLU A 360 -22.70 17.02 2.56
C GLU A 360 -21.79 15.88 2.05
N ASP A 361 -21.59 14.85 2.88
CA ASP A 361 -20.82 13.64 2.57
C ASP A 361 -21.72 12.41 2.30
N GLY A 362 -23.01 12.62 2.02
CA GLY A 362 -24.04 11.58 1.94
C GLY A 362 -23.71 10.37 1.05
N PRO A 363 -23.27 10.56 -0.21
CA PRO A 363 -22.88 9.45 -1.08
C PRO A 363 -21.79 8.55 -0.48
N ARG A 364 -20.85 9.15 0.26
CA ARG A 364 -19.79 8.40 0.96
C ARG A 364 -20.36 7.59 2.11
N ARG A 365 -21.22 8.18 2.95
CA ARG A 365 -21.84 7.48 4.08
C ARG A 365 -22.68 6.27 3.63
N VAL A 366 -23.43 6.44 2.53
CA VAL A 366 -24.19 5.33 1.93
C VAL A 366 -23.26 4.20 1.46
N THR A 367 -22.15 4.55 0.82
CA THR A 367 -21.14 3.57 0.37
C THR A 367 -20.54 2.81 1.55
N ASN A 368 -20.13 3.51 2.60
CA ASN A 368 -19.56 2.90 3.81
C ASN A 368 -20.56 1.96 4.50
N LEU A 369 -21.82 2.38 4.64
CA LEU A 369 -22.88 1.58 5.24
C LEU A 369 -23.07 0.25 4.49
N PHE A 370 -23.19 0.30 3.17
CA PHE A 370 -23.37 -0.92 2.37
C PHE A 370 -22.13 -1.80 2.35
N HIS A 371 -20.93 -1.21 2.35
CA HIS A 371 -19.68 -1.97 2.47
C HIS A 371 -19.60 -2.69 3.82
N CYS A 372 -19.94 -2.03 4.94
CA CYS A 372 -20.04 -2.69 6.24
C CYS A 372 -21.03 -3.88 6.20
N LEU A 373 -22.20 -3.71 5.60
CA LEU A 373 -23.21 -4.77 5.48
C LEU A 373 -22.71 -5.96 4.63
N GLU A 374 -21.95 -5.71 3.56
CA GLU A 374 -21.35 -6.77 2.76
C GLU A 374 -20.33 -7.58 3.56
N LEU A 375 -19.46 -6.90 4.32
CA LEU A 375 -18.47 -7.57 5.17
C LEU A 375 -19.15 -8.38 6.29
N LEU A 376 -20.23 -7.86 6.87
CA LEU A 376 -21.03 -8.59 7.86
C LEU A 376 -21.69 -9.83 7.26
N HIS A 377 -22.28 -9.72 6.08
CA HIS A 377 -22.90 -10.86 5.40
C HIS A 377 -21.87 -11.95 5.05
N ARG A 378 -20.67 -11.54 4.63
CA ARG A 378 -19.57 -12.46 4.38
C ARG A 378 -19.15 -13.18 5.66
N ALA A 379 -18.95 -12.46 6.76
CA ALA A 379 -18.62 -13.05 8.05
C ALA A 379 -19.70 -14.01 8.56
N GLU A 380 -20.97 -13.62 8.44
CA GLU A 380 -22.13 -14.48 8.75
C GLU A 380 -22.07 -15.80 7.98
N SER A 381 -21.68 -15.76 6.70
CA SER A 381 -21.65 -16.94 5.83
C SER A 381 -20.37 -17.79 5.97
N GLU A 382 -19.21 -17.16 6.15
CA GLU A 382 -17.90 -17.85 6.24
C GLU A 382 -17.62 -18.42 7.62
N GLU A 383 -18.10 -17.75 8.67
CA GLU A 383 -17.88 -18.12 10.08
C GLU A 383 -19.13 -18.74 10.74
N ASP A 384 -20.22 -18.93 9.99
CA ASP A 384 -21.52 -19.49 10.45
C ASP A 384 -22.05 -18.80 11.72
N LEU A 385 -22.04 -17.46 11.71
CA LEU A 385 -22.35 -16.64 12.89
C LEU A 385 -23.84 -16.29 12.97
N GLY A 386 -24.45 -16.56 14.12
CA GLY A 386 -25.76 -15.99 14.48
C GLY A 386 -25.69 -14.50 14.85
N PRO A 387 -26.84 -13.85 15.11
CA PRO A 387 -26.90 -12.41 15.38
C PRO A 387 -25.98 -11.91 16.50
N GLU A 388 -25.92 -12.63 17.62
CA GLU A 388 -25.06 -12.29 18.76
C GLU A 388 -23.57 -12.44 18.42
N GLY A 389 -23.21 -13.52 17.72
CA GLY A 389 -21.84 -13.77 17.26
C GLY A 389 -21.37 -12.72 16.26
N LEU A 390 -22.25 -12.31 15.35
CA LEU A 390 -21.96 -11.28 14.37
C LEU A 390 -21.83 -9.88 15.00
N LEU A 391 -22.60 -9.58 16.04
CA LEU A 391 -22.41 -8.35 16.83
C LEU A 391 -21.07 -8.34 17.56
N GLN A 392 -20.69 -9.46 18.18
CA GLN A 392 -19.38 -9.59 18.82
C GLN A 392 -18.24 -9.41 17.79
N TRP A 393 -18.39 -10.02 16.61
CA TRP A 393 -17.46 -9.91 15.50
C TRP A 393 -17.30 -8.46 15.03
N LEU A 394 -18.42 -7.73 14.88
CA LEU A 394 -18.42 -6.33 14.47
C LEU A 394 -17.79 -5.44 15.55
N GLY A 395 -18.19 -5.63 16.81
CA GLY A 395 -17.66 -4.87 17.95
C GLY A 395 -16.15 -5.03 18.10
N ALA A 396 -15.63 -6.26 17.95
CA ALA A 396 -14.19 -6.52 17.98
C ALA A 396 -13.44 -5.77 16.88
N ARG A 397 -13.99 -5.69 15.66
CA ARG A 397 -13.39 -4.98 14.53
C ARG A 397 -13.57 -3.47 14.59
N ILE A 398 -14.55 -2.95 15.31
CA ILE A 398 -14.65 -1.51 15.60
C ILE A 398 -13.59 -1.11 16.63
N LEU A 399 -13.38 -1.94 17.66
CA LEU A 399 -12.38 -1.70 18.70
C LEU A 399 -10.94 -1.86 18.19
N ASP A 400 -10.70 -2.85 17.32
CA ASP A 400 -9.41 -3.09 16.68
C ASP A 400 -9.58 -3.23 15.14
N PRO A 401 -9.67 -2.10 14.41
CA PRO A 401 -9.93 -2.12 12.98
C PRO A 401 -8.83 -2.80 12.17
N PRO A 402 -9.13 -3.89 11.43
CA PRO A 402 -8.12 -4.58 10.64
C PRO A 402 -7.65 -3.70 9.48
N GLY A 403 -6.33 -3.57 9.31
CA GLY A 403 -5.72 -2.78 8.22
C GLY A 403 -5.65 -3.47 6.85
N GLY A 404 -6.54 -4.44 6.59
CA GLY A 404 -6.56 -5.27 5.38
C GLY A 404 -7.25 -4.62 4.17
N GLU A 405 -6.92 -5.06 2.95
CA GLU A 405 -7.41 -4.47 1.68
C GLU A 405 -8.93 -4.54 1.50
N GLU A 406 -9.59 -5.50 2.12
CA GLU A 406 -11.05 -5.73 2.03
C GLU A 406 -11.87 -4.72 2.84
N ALA A 407 -11.27 -4.11 3.86
CA ALA A 407 -11.91 -3.10 4.70
C ALA A 407 -11.58 -1.67 4.22
N VAL A 408 -10.78 -1.49 3.16
CA VAL A 408 -10.37 -0.15 2.70
C VAL A 408 -11.53 0.53 1.98
N LEU A 409 -11.86 1.73 2.44
CA LEU A 409 -12.74 2.68 1.76
C LEU A 409 -12.25 2.96 0.33
N ARG A 410 -13.05 2.62 -0.70
CA ARG A 410 -12.72 2.92 -2.11
C ARG A 410 -13.77 3.85 -2.72
N PRO A 411 -13.44 5.11 -3.02
CA PRO A 411 -14.38 6.01 -3.67
C PRO A 411 -14.66 5.65 -5.14
N GLU A 412 -15.89 5.91 -5.60
CA GLU A 412 -16.35 5.67 -6.98
C GLU A 412 -15.65 6.54 -8.05
N THR A 413 -14.79 7.49 -7.65
CA THR A 413 -14.17 8.53 -8.52
C THR A 413 -12.63 8.50 -8.56
N GLU A 414 -11.98 7.41 -8.13
CA GLU A 414 -10.49 7.33 -8.06
C GLU A 414 -9.78 7.55 -9.41
N ASP A 415 -10.38 7.16 -10.52
CA ASP A 415 -9.72 7.21 -11.85
C ASP A 415 -9.51 8.64 -12.37
N ARG A 416 -10.18 9.63 -11.77
CA ARG A 416 -10.08 11.05 -12.18
C ARG A 416 -9.38 11.94 -11.15
N ALA A 417 -8.91 11.38 -10.04
CA ALA A 417 -8.33 12.12 -8.93
C ALA A 417 -6.83 11.86 -8.77
N LEU A 418 -6.12 12.86 -8.25
CA LEU A 418 -4.71 12.74 -7.86
C LEU A 418 -4.57 11.77 -6.68
N ARG A 419 -3.61 10.85 -6.76
CA ARG A 419 -3.40 9.84 -5.71
C ARG A 419 -2.27 10.23 -4.77
N ILE A 420 -2.52 10.19 -3.46
CA ILE A 420 -1.50 10.40 -2.43
C ILE A 420 -1.26 9.06 -1.72
N LEU A 421 -0.03 8.55 -1.85
CA LEU A 421 0.35 7.20 -1.42
C LEU A 421 1.61 7.23 -0.58
N THR A 422 1.78 6.24 0.31
CA THR A 422 3.11 5.98 0.87
C THR A 422 3.99 5.26 -0.15
N ILE A 423 5.31 5.47 -0.10
CA ILE A 423 6.27 4.82 -1.03
C ILE A 423 6.09 3.29 -1.02
N HIS A 424 5.88 2.68 0.16
CA HIS A 424 5.60 1.26 0.30
C HIS A 424 4.37 0.78 -0.47
N ARG A 425 3.29 1.58 -0.50
CA ARG A 425 2.08 1.25 -1.26
C ARG A 425 2.24 1.49 -2.76
N ALA A 426 3.11 2.42 -3.13
CA ALA A 426 3.38 2.72 -4.53
C ALA A 426 4.27 1.66 -5.19
N LYS A 427 4.95 0.80 -4.41
CA LYS A 427 5.72 -0.33 -4.96
C LYS A 427 4.81 -1.21 -5.83
N GLY A 428 5.26 -1.50 -7.04
CA GLY A 428 4.48 -2.23 -8.04
C GLY A 428 3.50 -1.37 -8.86
N LEU A 429 3.18 -0.15 -8.42
CA LEU A 429 2.36 0.81 -9.17
C LEU A 429 3.22 1.70 -10.07
N GLU A 430 2.58 2.34 -11.05
CA GLU A 430 3.19 3.32 -11.96
C GLU A 430 2.28 4.54 -12.12
N PHE A 431 2.89 5.72 -12.21
CA PHE A 431 2.18 6.98 -12.43
C PHE A 431 2.92 7.82 -13.47
N PRO A 432 2.23 8.45 -14.43
CA PRO A 432 2.90 9.30 -15.40
C PRO A 432 3.72 10.42 -14.74
N VAL A 433 3.16 11.10 -13.73
CA VAL A 433 3.86 12.16 -13.00
C VAL A 433 3.88 11.85 -11.51
N VAL A 434 5.06 11.97 -10.89
CA VAL A 434 5.25 11.77 -9.45
C VAL A 434 5.84 13.00 -8.79
N PHE A 435 5.27 13.40 -7.66
CA PHE A 435 5.81 14.42 -6.76
C PHE A 435 6.27 13.78 -5.44
N LEU A 436 7.49 14.10 -5.03
CA LEU A 436 8.10 13.71 -3.75
C LEU A 436 8.30 14.98 -2.89
N PRO A 437 7.29 15.39 -2.10
CA PRO A 437 7.39 16.59 -1.26
C PRO A 437 8.22 16.38 0.01
N TYR A 438 8.57 15.14 0.34
CA TYR A 438 9.39 14.84 1.50
C TYR A 438 10.53 13.91 1.09
N LEU A 439 11.74 14.30 1.47
CA LEU A 439 12.88 13.40 1.54
C LEU A 439 13.29 13.31 3.02
N PRO A 440 13.26 12.11 3.64
CA PRO A 440 13.70 11.95 5.02
C PRO A 440 15.15 12.44 5.21
N PRO A 441 15.46 13.10 6.34
CA PRO A 441 16.84 13.34 6.71
C PRO A 441 17.56 12.00 6.95
N GLY A 442 18.88 12.02 6.97
CA GLY A 442 19.68 10.85 7.33
C GLY A 442 19.44 10.42 8.79
N PRO A 443 19.74 9.14 9.11
CA PRO A 443 19.57 8.59 10.44
C PRO A 443 20.38 9.36 11.48
N ARG A 444 19.83 9.50 12.68
CA ARG A 444 20.51 10.14 13.83
C ARG A 444 20.75 9.13 14.93
N ARG A 445 21.91 9.23 15.58
CA ARG A 445 22.30 8.32 16.66
C ARG A 445 21.24 8.14 17.76
N GLU A 446 20.58 9.23 18.12
CA GLU A 446 19.56 9.28 19.17
C GLU A 446 18.28 8.48 18.84
N GLU A 447 18.04 8.14 17.57
CA GLU A 447 16.85 7.42 17.14
C GLU A 447 16.89 5.93 17.53
N ALA A 448 18.07 5.37 17.78
CA ALA A 448 18.25 3.98 18.16
C ALA A 448 18.91 3.85 19.55
N ARG A 449 18.08 3.77 20.60
CA ARG A 449 18.59 3.51 21.97
C ARG A 449 19.34 2.17 22.06
N PHE A 450 18.87 1.16 21.32
CA PHE A 450 19.54 -0.13 21.18
C PHE A 450 19.61 -0.46 19.69
N PRO A 451 20.80 -0.37 19.05
CA PRO A 451 20.91 -0.56 17.62
C PRO A 451 20.62 -2.01 17.22
N LEU A 452 19.77 -2.15 16.21
CA LEU A 452 19.45 -3.42 15.57
C LEU A 452 20.10 -3.43 14.19
N CYS A 453 21.16 -4.21 14.03
CA CYS A 453 21.96 -4.28 12.80
C CYS A 453 22.32 -5.73 12.46
N HIS A 454 23.02 -5.94 11.36
CA HIS A 454 23.55 -7.24 10.99
C HIS A 454 24.96 -7.42 11.55
N GLY A 455 25.20 -8.58 12.18
CA GLY A 455 26.53 -8.99 12.60
C GLY A 455 27.39 -9.46 11.42
N PRO A 456 28.66 -9.82 11.66
CA PRO A 456 29.60 -10.24 10.61
C PRO A 456 29.12 -11.45 9.78
N GLY A 457 28.31 -12.34 10.37
CA GLY A 457 27.75 -13.51 9.71
C GLY A 457 26.45 -13.25 8.96
N GLY A 458 25.96 -11.99 8.93
CA GLY A 458 24.68 -11.63 8.32
C GLY A 458 23.47 -11.92 9.21
N GLU A 459 23.67 -12.29 10.47
CA GLU A 459 22.60 -12.46 11.44
C GLU A 459 22.13 -11.12 12.01
N ARG A 460 20.82 -10.98 12.25
CA ARG A 460 20.27 -9.79 12.91
C ARG A 460 20.60 -9.80 14.41
N VAL A 461 21.33 -8.78 14.86
CA VAL A 461 21.79 -8.60 16.24
C VAL A 461 21.18 -7.33 16.83
N LEU A 462 20.53 -7.47 17.99
CA LEU A 462 20.17 -6.35 18.84
C LEU A 462 21.30 -6.15 19.85
N GLU A 463 22.06 -5.06 19.75
CA GLU A 463 23.19 -4.83 20.64
C GLU A 463 22.72 -4.23 21.97
N LEU A 464 22.96 -4.96 23.06
CA LEU A 464 22.63 -4.55 24.42
C LEU A 464 23.89 -4.24 25.24
N ARG A 465 25.07 -4.63 24.76
CA ARG A 465 26.34 -4.48 25.45
C ARG A 465 26.95 -3.11 25.17
N PRO A 466 27.23 -2.29 26.20
CA PRO A 466 27.79 -0.96 26.00
C PRO A 466 29.13 -0.97 25.25
N GLU A 467 29.96 -1.99 25.43
CA GLU A 467 31.29 -2.10 24.81
C GLU A 467 31.26 -2.22 23.28
N HIS A 468 30.14 -2.64 22.67
CA HIS A 468 29.99 -2.76 21.22
C HIS A 468 29.02 -1.73 20.63
N GLU A 469 28.48 -0.84 21.47
CA GLU A 469 27.41 0.08 21.08
C GLU A 469 27.82 1.03 19.95
N GLU A 470 29.07 1.53 19.97
CA GLU A 470 29.55 2.46 18.94
C GLU A 470 29.64 1.81 17.55
N ALA A 471 30.20 0.59 17.48
CA ALA A 471 30.28 -0.16 16.23
C ALA A 471 28.90 -0.57 15.72
N ALA A 472 28.00 -1.00 16.62
CA ALA A 472 26.63 -1.36 16.27
C ALA A 472 25.82 -0.14 15.80
N GLN A 473 26.06 1.02 16.40
CA GLN A 473 25.43 2.27 15.99
C GLN A 473 25.84 2.69 14.58
N ALA A 474 27.14 2.65 14.27
CA ALA A 474 27.63 2.95 12.92
C ALA A 474 27.08 1.97 11.87
N ALA A 475 26.97 0.68 12.22
CA ALA A 475 26.34 -0.32 11.37
C ALA A 475 24.84 -0.04 11.15
N TRP A 476 24.12 0.31 12.22
CA TRP A 476 22.71 0.70 12.14
C TRP A 476 22.50 1.93 11.25
N GLU A 477 23.27 3.01 11.45
CA GLU A 477 23.18 4.22 10.63
C GLU A 477 23.43 3.91 9.14
N ARG A 478 24.42 3.07 8.84
CA ARG A 478 24.70 2.62 7.48
C ARG A 478 23.53 1.85 6.88
N GLU A 479 22.91 0.95 7.64
CA GLU A 479 21.76 0.15 7.19
C GLU A 479 20.49 0.98 6.98
N GLU A 480 20.20 1.93 7.88
CA GLU A 480 19.08 2.86 7.74
C GLU A 480 19.23 3.71 6.47
N LEU A 481 20.41 4.30 6.26
CA LEU A 481 20.68 5.08 5.05
C LEU A 481 20.60 4.21 3.79
N ALA A 482 21.06 2.95 3.84
CA ALA A 482 20.93 2.01 2.73
C ALA A 482 19.47 1.64 2.42
N GLU A 483 18.59 1.56 3.43
CA GLU A 483 17.14 1.42 3.19
C GLU A 483 16.51 2.71 2.66
N GLU A 484 16.91 3.89 3.13
CA GLU A 484 16.44 5.18 2.58
C GLU A 484 16.84 5.34 1.10
N LEU A 485 18.05 4.93 0.71
CA LEU A 485 18.51 4.94 -0.68
C LEU A 485 17.64 4.03 -1.58
N ARG A 486 17.28 2.84 -1.10
CA ARG A 486 16.35 1.92 -1.79
C ARG A 486 14.93 2.50 -1.85
N ARG A 487 14.44 3.10 -0.76
CA ARG A 487 13.14 3.80 -0.75
C ARG A 487 13.10 4.96 -1.74
N PHE A 488 14.16 5.76 -1.80
CA PHE A 488 14.30 6.84 -2.78
C PHE A 488 14.32 6.29 -4.21
N TYR A 489 15.08 5.23 -4.48
CA TYR A 489 15.07 4.55 -5.78
C TYR A 489 13.67 4.04 -6.17
N VAL A 490 12.96 3.39 -5.26
CA VAL A 490 11.57 2.96 -5.50
C VAL A 490 10.70 4.18 -5.84
N ALA A 491 10.79 5.26 -5.07
CA ALA A 491 9.98 6.46 -5.25
C ALA A 491 10.19 7.12 -6.61
N VAL A 492 11.44 7.36 -7.03
CA VAL A 492 11.73 7.99 -8.34
C VAL A 492 11.37 7.07 -9.51
N THR A 493 11.49 5.76 -9.35
CA THR A 493 11.14 4.77 -10.39
C THR A 493 9.64 4.50 -10.51
N ARG A 494 8.79 5.11 -9.67
CA ARG A 494 7.32 5.07 -9.85
C ARG A 494 6.84 6.01 -10.95
N ALA A 495 7.65 7.02 -11.29
CA ALA A 495 7.34 7.94 -12.38
C ALA A 495 7.50 7.22 -13.73
N GLY A 496 6.57 7.50 -14.65
CA GLY A 496 6.62 7.05 -16.03
C GLY A 496 7.17 8.13 -16.96
N ALA A 497 6.74 9.38 -16.77
CA ALA A 497 7.08 10.50 -17.65
C ALA A 497 7.90 11.59 -16.95
N ARG A 498 7.51 11.99 -15.72
CA ARG A 498 8.23 13.01 -14.95
C ARG A 498 8.22 12.78 -13.44
N CYS A 499 9.32 13.09 -12.77
CA CYS A 499 9.45 13.08 -11.32
C CYS A 499 9.89 14.47 -10.80
N HIS A 500 9.23 14.96 -9.77
CA HIS A 500 9.58 16.18 -9.04
C HIS A 500 9.99 15.83 -7.61
N VAL A 501 11.15 16.28 -7.17
CA VAL A 501 11.67 15.99 -5.82
C VAL A 501 11.99 17.30 -5.12
N ALA A 502 11.38 17.54 -3.97
CA ALA A 502 11.79 18.61 -3.07
C ALA A 502 12.79 18.07 -2.04
N TRP A 503 13.89 18.79 -1.85
CA TRP A 503 14.99 18.37 -1.00
C TRP A 503 15.61 19.55 -0.27
N ARG A 504 16.03 19.32 0.97
CA ARG A 504 16.83 20.25 1.77
C ARG A 504 18.27 19.74 1.85
N PRO A 505 19.24 20.38 1.16
CA PRO A 505 20.64 20.03 1.25
C PRO A 505 21.19 20.03 2.66
N GLY A 506 22.17 19.18 2.93
CA GLY A 506 22.86 19.08 4.22
C GLY A 506 22.06 18.33 5.29
N SER A 507 20.94 17.69 4.92
CA SER A 507 20.09 16.92 5.83
C SER A 507 20.56 15.46 6.02
N ARG A 508 21.69 15.08 5.43
CA ARG A 508 22.24 13.70 5.38
C ARG A 508 21.29 12.69 4.71
N SER A 509 20.38 13.19 3.90
CA SER A 509 19.38 12.40 3.18
C SER A 509 20.02 11.49 2.12
N ALA A 510 19.21 10.58 1.55
CA ALA A 510 19.61 9.75 0.42
C ALA A 510 20.16 10.58 -0.76
N LEU A 511 19.61 11.77 -1.03
CA LEU A 511 20.07 12.63 -2.12
C LEU A 511 21.38 13.35 -1.76
N ASP A 512 21.58 13.71 -0.50
CA ASP A 512 22.88 14.24 -0.04
C ASP A 512 23.98 13.19 -0.25
N TYR A 513 23.70 11.93 0.08
CA TYR A 513 24.63 10.83 -0.19
C TYR A 513 24.93 10.71 -1.68
N LEU A 514 23.94 10.61 -2.56
CA LEU A 514 24.16 10.41 -4.00
C LEU A 514 24.89 11.58 -4.69
N LEU A 515 24.78 12.80 -4.14
CA LEU A 515 25.36 14.02 -4.70
C LEU A 515 26.66 14.47 -4.01
N ASP A 516 27.21 13.69 -3.08
CA ASP A 516 28.41 14.08 -2.31
C ASP A 516 28.23 15.38 -1.51
N VAL A 517 27.01 15.66 -1.03
CA VAL A 517 26.72 16.88 -0.28
C VAL A 517 27.04 16.68 1.20
N PRO A 518 27.91 17.54 1.80
CA PRO A 518 28.24 17.44 3.21
C PRO A 518 27.02 17.80 4.07
N GLY A 519 26.89 17.14 5.22
CA GLY A 519 25.88 17.50 6.21
C GLY A 519 26.20 18.80 6.94
N GLY A 520 25.19 19.61 7.23
CA GLY A 520 25.34 20.88 7.97
C GLY A 520 25.57 22.12 7.10
N GLU A 521 26.25 23.12 7.65
CA GLU A 521 26.51 24.40 6.99
C GLU A 521 27.38 24.22 5.73
N GLY A 522 27.01 24.87 4.63
CA GLY A 522 27.68 24.72 3.32
C GLY A 522 27.08 23.66 2.39
N GLY A 523 26.13 22.85 2.86
CA GLY A 523 25.46 21.83 2.05
C GLY A 523 24.76 22.39 0.80
N GLU A 524 24.17 23.59 0.88
CA GLU A 524 23.48 24.20 -0.26
C GLU A 524 24.42 24.58 -1.41
N ALA A 525 25.59 25.15 -1.11
CA ALA A 525 26.56 25.53 -2.13
C ALA A 525 27.14 24.29 -2.84
N ALA A 526 27.50 23.27 -2.07
CA ALA A 526 27.96 21.99 -2.62
C ALA A 526 26.88 21.30 -3.48
N ALA A 527 25.63 21.34 -3.02
CA ALA A 527 24.49 20.80 -3.76
C ALA A 527 24.32 21.45 -5.14
N ARG A 528 24.44 22.78 -5.23
CA ARG A 528 24.33 23.50 -6.51
C ARG A 528 25.39 23.03 -7.51
N GLY A 529 26.66 22.93 -7.08
CA GLY A 529 27.74 22.42 -7.93
C GLY A 529 27.50 20.99 -8.42
N ALA A 530 27.13 20.08 -7.52
CA ALA A 530 26.82 18.69 -7.87
C ALA A 530 25.61 18.56 -8.82
N LEU A 531 24.61 19.42 -8.67
CA LEU A 531 23.43 19.44 -9.53
C LEU A 531 23.73 19.99 -10.94
N GLU A 532 24.60 20.99 -11.06
CA GLU A 532 25.07 21.48 -12.37
C GLU A 532 25.81 20.39 -13.15
N GLU A 533 26.69 19.64 -12.47
CA GLU A 533 27.36 18.49 -13.06
C GLU A 533 26.36 17.40 -13.46
N LEU A 534 25.40 17.08 -12.60
CA LEU A 534 24.38 16.07 -12.88
C LEU A 534 23.51 16.46 -14.09
N ALA A 535 23.07 17.72 -14.17
CA ALA A 535 22.29 18.22 -15.29
C ALA A 535 23.07 18.06 -16.61
N ARG A 536 24.36 18.44 -16.61
CA ARG A 536 25.26 18.29 -17.75
C ARG A 536 25.47 16.81 -18.14
N ALA A 537 25.79 15.95 -17.17
CA ALA A 537 26.01 14.52 -17.38
C ALA A 537 24.75 13.79 -17.86
N SER A 538 23.57 14.27 -17.46
CA SER A 538 22.29 13.74 -17.90
C SER A 538 21.85 14.18 -19.29
N GLY A 539 22.60 15.07 -19.96
CA GLY A 539 22.21 15.62 -21.26
C GLY A 539 20.91 16.43 -21.23
N GLY A 540 20.63 17.12 -20.12
CA GLY A 540 19.40 17.92 -19.93
C GLY A 540 18.19 17.12 -19.42
N ALA A 541 18.33 15.82 -19.17
CA ALA A 541 17.25 15.01 -18.60
C ALA A 541 16.93 15.35 -17.13
N VAL A 542 17.89 15.93 -16.41
CA VAL A 542 17.75 16.46 -15.05
C VAL A 542 17.75 18.00 -15.09
N ALA A 543 16.74 18.61 -14.48
CA ALA A 543 16.67 20.03 -14.19
C ALA A 543 16.69 20.27 -12.69
N TRP A 544 17.22 21.42 -12.27
CA TRP A 544 17.24 21.81 -10.86
C TRP A 544 16.99 23.30 -10.71
N GLY A 545 16.60 23.72 -9.50
CA GLY A 545 16.34 25.12 -9.19
C GLY A 545 15.80 25.31 -7.77
N PRO A 546 15.45 26.55 -7.40
CA PRO A 546 14.78 26.81 -6.13
C PRO A 546 13.39 26.16 -6.12
N LEU A 547 12.81 26.03 -4.93
CA LEU A 547 11.41 25.69 -4.80
C LEU A 547 10.54 26.63 -5.68
N PRO A 548 9.51 26.08 -6.34
CA PRO A 548 8.59 26.88 -7.10
C PRO A 548 7.97 27.99 -6.25
N ALA A 549 7.75 29.16 -6.85
CA ALA A 549 7.07 30.25 -6.16
C ALA A 549 5.71 29.77 -5.59
N PRO A 550 5.42 30.03 -4.31
CA PRO A 550 4.10 29.78 -3.76
C PRO A 550 3.10 30.64 -4.53
N GLY A 551 1.98 30.05 -4.93
CA GLY A 551 0.93 30.73 -5.67
C GLY A 551 -0.43 30.49 -5.02
N GLY A 552 -1.27 31.52 -5.00
CA GLY A 552 -2.66 31.44 -4.54
C GLY A 552 -3.64 30.88 -5.58
N GLU A 553 -3.12 30.33 -6.68
CA GLU A 553 -3.95 29.75 -7.74
C GLU A 553 -4.67 28.50 -7.23
N CYS A 554 -5.97 28.42 -7.51
CA CYS A 554 -6.77 27.22 -7.27
C CYS A 554 -6.99 26.48 -8.59
N PHE A 555 -6.92 25.16 -8.54
CA PHE A 555 -7.33 24.31 -9.64
C PHE A 555 -8.83 24.47 -9.88
N ARG A 556 -9.20 24.76 -11.12
CA ARG A 556 -10.62 24.86 -11.50
C ARG A 556 -11.00 23.59 -12.25
N PRO A 557 -11.81 22.68 -11.64
CA PRO A 557 -12.25 21.50 -12.35
C PRO A 557 -12.96 21.93 -13.65
N PRO A 558 -12.81 21.16 -14.74
CA PRO A 558 -13.56 21.44 -15.96
C PRO A 558 -15.04 21.52 -15.59
N VAL A 559 -15.70 22.62 -15.98
CA VAL A 559 -17.14 22.76 -15.82
C VAL A 559 -17.75 21.63 -16.64
N CYS A 560 -18.19 20.58 -15.96
CA CYS A 560 -19.07 19.61 -16.56
C CYS A 560 -20.36 20.38 -16.82
N VAL A 561 -20.58 20.85 -18.05
CA VAL A 561 -21.92 21.24 -18.46
C VAL A 561 -22.73 19.98 -18.22
N PRO A 562 -23.65 19.95 -17.24
CA PRO A 562 -24.45 18.76 -17.04
C PRO A 562 -25.17 18.54 -18.37
N ALA A 563 -24.81 17.46 -19.08
CA ALA A 563 -25.68 16.98 -20.14
C ALA A 563 -27.05 16.83 -19.49
N GLU A 564 -28.11 17.32 -20.15
CA GLU A 564 -29.47 17.15 -19.64
C GLU A 564 -29.63 15.70 -19.18
N PRO A 565 -30.04 15.47 -17.92
CA PRO A 565 -30.12 14.12 -17.39
C PRO A 565 -31.14 13.35 -18.21
N SER A 566 -30.65 12.57 -19.16
CA SER A 566 -31.47 11.67 -19.95
C SER A 566 -31.67 10.40 -19.15
N CYS A 567 -32.93 10.02 -18.98
CA CYS A 567 -33.27 8.77 -18.33
C CYS A 567 -32.72 7.64 -19.21
N ARG A 568 -31.72 6.89 -18.72
CA ARG A 568 -31.27 5.68 -19.43
C ARG A 568 -32.42 4.68 -19.43
N SER A 569 -32.93 4.34 -20.61
CA SER A 569 -33.92 3.28 -20.78
C SER A 569 -33.29 1.94 -20.45
N PHE A 570 -33.72 1.30 -19.36
CA PHE A 570 -33.27 -0.02 -18.96
C PHE A 570 -33.92 -1.08 -19.87
N SER A 571 -33.15 -1.63 -20.80
CA SER A 571 -33.62 -2.59 -21.82
C SER A 571 -33.22 -4.04 -21.57
N ARG A 572 -32.55 -4.35 -20.45
CA ARG A 572 -32.07 -5.71 -20.15
C ARG A 572 -33.11 -6.49 -19.34
N ARG A 573 -33.27 -7.79 -19.62
CA ARG A 573 -33.98 -8.72 -18.73
C ARG A 573 -33.02 -9.24 -17.67
N PHE A 574 -33.39 -9.16 -16.40
CA PHE A 574 -32.61 -9.76 -15.33
C PHE A 574 -32.77 -11.29 -15.36
N PRO A 575 -31.68 -12.07 -15.28
CA PRO A 575 -31.80 -13.46 -14.84
C PRO A 575 -32.34 -13.50 -13.39
N PRO A 576 -32.88 -14.65 -12.92
CA PRO A 576 -33.40 -14.77 -11.55
C PRO A 576 -32.37 -14.30 -10.51
N ARG A 577 -32.89 -13.64 -9.46
CA ARG A 577 -32.15 -12.87 -8.43
C ARG A 577 -30.84 -13.54 -8.01
N ARG A 578 -29.70 -13.05 -8.52
CA ARG A 578 -28.38 -13.26 -7.92
C ARG A 578 -28.03 -12.03 -7.09
N VAL A 579 -27.64 -12.24 -5.83
CA VAL A 579 -27.03 -11.20 -5.02
C VAL A 579 -25.62 -11.00 -5.55
N LEU A 580 -25.42 -9.95 -6.35
CA LEU A 580 -24.09 -9.53 -6.77
C LEU A 580 -23.53 -8.63 -5.67
N SER A 581 -22.32 -8.94 -5.19
CA SER A 581 -21.59 -7.99 -4.34
C SER A 581 -21.27 -6.73 -5.15
N PHE A 582 -21.32 -5.55 -4.50
CA PHE A 582 -20.88 -4.30 -5.12
C PHE A 582 -19.44 -4.43 -5.61
N THR A 583 -18.62 -5.17 -4.87
CA THR A 583 -17.25 -5.57 -5.26
C THR A 583 -17.21 -6.31 -6.61
N SER A 584 -18.12 -7.25 -6.88
CA SER A 584 -18.21 -7.96 -8.17
C SER A 584 -18.64 -7.05 -9.32
N LEU A 585 -19.56 -6.12 -9.05
CA LEU A 585 -20.09 -5.16 -10.03
C LEU A 585 -19.05 -4.12 -10.45
N VAL A 586 -18.27 -3.59 -9.49
CA VAL A 586 -17.21 -2.61 -9.76
C VAL A 586 -15.94 -3.28 -10.28
N ALA A 587 -15.62 -4.51 -9.83
CA ALA A 587 -14.42 -5.23 -10.25
C ALA A 587 -14.53 -5.98 -11.58
N ALA A 588 -15.68 -5.98 -12.27
CA ALA A 588 -15.93 -6.77 -13.48
C ALA A 588 -15.35 -8.20 -13.42
N ARG A 589 -15.41 -8.83 -12.23
CA ARG A 589 -15.04 -10.23 -12.04
C ARG A 589 -16.33 -11.06 -12.06
N PRO A 590 -16.44 -12.12 -12.88
CA PRO A 590 -17.41 -13.15 -12.59
C PRO A 590 -17.08 -13.73 -11.20
N ALA A 591 -18.11 -13.91 -10.37
CA ALA A 591 -17.94 -14.60 -9.09
C ALA A 591 -17.36 -16.01 -9.32
N PRO A 592 -16.54 -16.55 -8.41
CA PRO A 592 -16.14 -17.95 -8.48
C PRO A 592 -17.40 -18.82 -8.37
N GLU A 593 -17.60 -19.69 -9.36
CA GLU A 593 -18.58 -20.76 -9.32
C GLU A 593 -18.25 -21.67 -8.14
N GLY A 594 -19.14 -21.72 -7.15
CA GLY A 594 -19.19 -22.84 -6.22
C GLY A 594 -19.61 -24.12 -6.95
N PRO A 595 -19.49 -25.31 -6.33
CA PRO A 595 -19.77 -26.58 -6.99
C PRO A 595 -21.21 -26.59 -7.48
N ALA A 596 -21.39 -26.63 -8.81
CA ALA A 596 -22.69 -26.72 -9.45
C ALA A 596 -23.25 -28.14 -9.27
N TRP A 597 -24.54 -28.22 -8.91
CA TRP A 597 -25.37 -29.33 -9.33
C TRP A 597 -25.77 -29.09 -10.79
N ASP A 598 -25.60 -30.11 -11.62
CA ASP A 598 -25.86 -30.11 -13.06
C ASP A 598 -27.32 -29.74 -13.40
N GLU A 599 -27.52 -28.91 -14.42
CA GLU A 599 -28.39 -29.21 -15.58
C GLU A 599 -28.23 -28.15 -16.71
N PRO A 600 -28.49 -28.52 -17.99
CA PRO A 600 -28.06 -27.79 -19.18
C PRO A 600 -29.09 -26.75 -19.67
N GLY A 601 -28.63 -25.61 -20.19
CA GLY A 601 -29.51 -24.60 -20.79
C GLY A 601 -28.77 -23.49 -21.53
N ASP A 602 -29.00 -23.45 -22.84
CA ASP A 602 -28.39 -22.63 -23.88
C ASP A 602 -28.29 -21.11 -23.66
N GLY A 603 -27.26 -20.53 -24.30
CA GLY A 603 -27.27 -19.14 -24.76
C GLY A 603 -26.27 -18.19 -24.13
N ALA A 604 -24.97 -18.39 -24.37
CA ALA A 604 -23.97 -17.34 -24.15
C ALA A 604 -24.15 -16.22 -25.20
N PRO A 605 -24.26 -14.93 -24.83
CA PRO A 605 -24.25 -13.85 -25.80
C PRO A 605 -22.82 -13.70 -26.36
N GLU A 606 -22.71 -13.75 -27.70
CA GLU A 606 -21.47 -13.53 -28.44
C GLU A 606 -20.81 -12.21 -28.03
N ALA A 607 -19.67 -12.32 -27.34
CA ALA A 607 -18.74 -11.22 -27.23
C ALA A 607 -18.01 -11.10 -28.58
N SER A 608 -18.21 -9.98 -29.26
CA SER A 608 -17.49 -9.61 -30.47
C SER A 608 -15.98 -9.84 -30.29
N SER A 609 -15.44 -10.82 -31.02
CA SER A 609 -14.01 -11.11 -31.02
C SER A 609 -13.25 -9.96 -31.67
N PRO A 610 -12.19 -9.40 -31.04
CA PRO A 610 -11.21 -8.63 -31.79
C PRO A 610 -10.51 -9.57 -32.78
N ALA A 611 -10.20 -9.05 -33.97
CA ALA A 611 -9.56 -9.79 -35.06
C ALA A 611 -8.31 -10.55 -34.59
N PRO A 612 -8.03 -11.75 -35.13
CA PRO A 612 -6.85 -12.54 -34.79
C PRO A 612 -5.61 -11.85 -35.34
N GLY A 613 -4.96 -11.06 -34.50
CA GLY A 613 -3.60 -10.58 -34.68
C GLY A 613 -2.76 -11.13 -33.55
N ASP A 614 -1.90 -12.08 -33.87
CA ASP A 614 -0.92 -12.62 -32.94
C ASP A 614 -0.13 -11.51 -32.25
N HIS A 615 0.12 -11.73 -30.95
CA HIS A 615 1.30 -11.36 -30.17
C HIS A 615 0.93 -10.90 -28.76
N VAL A 616 1.70 -11.44 -27.79
CA VAL A 616 1.86 -10.99 -26.39
C VAL A 616 1.95 -9.46 -26.21
N ARG A 617 2.26 -8.72 -27.28
CA ARG A 617 2.38 -7.26 -27.33
C ARG A 617 1.04 -6.50 -27.27
N GLY A 618 -0.09 -7.16 -27.55
CA GLY A 618 -1.44 -6.61 -27.43
C GLY A 618 -2.10 -6.83 -26.06
N PHE A 619 -1.41 -7.53 -25.14
CA PHE A 619 -2.00 -7.88 -23.85
C PHE A 619 -2.25 -6.62 -22.98
N PRO A 620 -3.41 -6.49 -22.31
CA PRO A 620 -3.71 -5.36 -21.44
C PRO A 620 -2.62 -5.14 -20.39
N ARG A 621 -2.42 -3.90 -19.92
CA ARG A 621 -1.43 -3.58 -18.87
C ARG A 621 -2.10 -3.43 -17.50
N GLY A 622 -1.29 -3.51 -16.43
CA GLY A 622 -1.70 -3.26 -15.05
C GLY A 622 -1.97 -4.54 -14.23
N THR A 623 -2.34 -4.36 -12.96
CA THR A 623 -2.49 -5.45 -11.98
C THR A 623 -3.43 -6.57 -12.45
N ARG A 624 -4.49 -6.22 -13.19
CA ARG A 624 -5.43 -7.19 -13.80
C ARG A 624 -4.76 -8.12 -14.80
N ALA A 625 -3.86 -7.58 -15.62
CA ALA A 625 -3.11 -8.37 -16.59
C ALA A 625 -2.09 -9.29 -15.90
N GLY A 626 -1.42 -8.78 -14.85
CA GLY A 626 -0.54 -9.59 -14.01
C GLY A 626 -1.28 -10.77 -13.37
N ILE A 627 -2.46 -10.52 -12.78
CA ILE A 627 -3.31 -11.57 -12.19
C ILE A 627 -3.77 -12.57 -13.27
N CYS A 628 -4.12 -12.10 -14.46
CA CYS A 628 -4.49 -12.97 -15.57
C CYS A 628 -3.31 -13.86 -16.01
N LEU A 629 -2.11 -13.28 -16.19
CA LEU A 629 -0.89 -14.04 -16.50
C LEU A 629 -0.54 -15.03 -15.40
N HIS A 630 -0.68 -14.66 -14.13
CA HIS A 630 -0.51 -15.60 -13.01
C HIS A 630 -1.50 -16.76 -13.10
N ALA A 631 -2.78 -16.49 -13.34
CA ALA A 631 -3.80 -17.54 -13.46
C ALA A 631 -3.59 -18.42 -14.70
N VAL A 632 -3.13 -17.85 -15.82
CA VAL A 632 -2.76 -18.61 -17.02
C VAL A 632 -1.55 -19.49 -16.71
N MET A 633 -0.51 -18.94 -16.09
CA MET A 633 0.67 -19.72 -15.71
C MET A 633 0.35 -20.79 -14.66
N GLU A 634 -0.65 -20.59 -13.80
CA GLU A 634 -1.08 -21.58 -12.82
C GLU A 634 -1.85 -22.74 -13.47
N ARG A 635 -2.61 -22.46 -14.53
CA ARG A 635 -3.47 -23.43 -15.22
C ARG A 635 -2.87 -24.01 -16.49
N ALA A 636 -1.75 -23.47 -16.97
CA ALA A 636 -1.08 -23.94 -18.17
C ALA A 636 -0.55 -25.36 -17.97
N ASP A 637 -0.82 -26.24 -18.94
CA ASP A 637 -0.29 -27.59 -18.94
C ASP A 637 1.16 -27.59 -19.45
N TYR A 638 2.11 -27.62 -18.51
CA TYR A 638 3.54 -27.68 -18.82
C TYR A 638 4.03 -29.09 -19.17
N ALA A 639 3.16 -30.10 -19.19
CA ALA A 639 3.47 -31.44 -19.68
C ALA A 639 3.38 -31.54 -21.21
N ALA A 640 2.70 -30.59 -21.88
CA ALA A 640 2.61 -30.51 -23.34
C ALA A 640 3.90 -29.92 -23.96
N GLY A 641 5.02 -30.61 -23.75
CA GLY A 641 6.27 -30.34 -24.46
C GLY A 641 6.28 -31.00 -25.82
N GLY A 642 5.94 -30.24 -26.88
CA GLY A 642 6.40 -30.52 -28.24
C GLY A 642 5.32 -30.80 -29.28
N ALA A 643 4.80 -29.74 -29.91
CA ALA A 643 4.56 -29.60 -31.35
C ALA A 643 3.66 -28.38 -31.60
N GLY A 644 4.08 -27.48 -32.51
CA GLY A 644 3.22 -26.44 -33.06
C GLY A 644 3.49 -25.03 -32.56
N ALA A 645 4.69 -24.50 -32.82
CA ALA A 645 4.84 -23.08 -33.10
C ALA A 645 4.74 -22.92 -34.63
N ALA A 646 3.57 -22.46 -35.09
CA ALA A 646 3.37 -21.81 -36.37
C ALA A 646 2.41 -20.65 -36.11
#